data_AF-A0A4Q2X5N3-F1
#
_entry.id   AF-A0A4Q2X5N3-F1
#
_cell.length_a   1.000
_cell.length_b   1.000
_cell.length_c   1.000
_cell.angle_alpha   90.00
_cell.angle_beta   90.00
_cell.angle_gamma   90.00
#
_symmetry.space_group_name_H-M   'P 1'
#
loop_
_entity.id
_entity.type
_entity.pdbx_description
1 polymer ?
#
loop_
_entity_poly.entity_id
_entity_poly.type
_entity_poly.pdbx_seq_one_letter_code
_entity_poly.pdbx_strand_id
1 'polypeptide(L)'
;MKLLSRLLLLTAAMVATAAAQTAPRPNIIFILTDDLGPGDIGVLWQNARSGTQKYNTPHLDQFAAEGKVLTRHYCPVSVCASSRASFLLGVHQGHANIRDNQFDSPLENNHTVASVLKGAGYATANIGKWGLAGDNTTLPAHPQNRGFDYFFGYINHGDAHYHYPKETGARVYDGFTDVADTLDKSYSTDLITARSKKWIVDQKTADPTKPFFLYLAYTAPHARLDVPTQAYPTGGGLTGGVQWTGTPGAIINTASGTINSYIHPDYAATSWPDYAKRHATMVRRLDDGVQDIIQTLKDLNEDQNTLIIFTSDNGTHNEAGSGGSYTYNPTFFQTYGPYDGIKRDLWEGGIRMPAIVRWPAGIPAATTSAAPSQFHDWLATFAELAGVRVPERSDGVSLVPTLTGEGVQKKGTVYSEYYYSGSTPNYSDFEVSHRGVARNHQQVIQIGDFKAIRTNISSHEGSDFRIYNVATDVKETTDLNGQPGVPTQREFKDLVLRSRRTSADASRPYDAELIPGIPLPGYANGLEWKAYEGEYAWVPALENETPVASGSSAALSLAVRSRDENVGILHTGYLRVPADGTYQFHLATDTGAFVRIHDAQLVDADRNYTAGSEVSSGNIPLKAGFHPIRIYYRHGAAPTHTLGLSWTGPGIAKQEIPATAFYLEAEPQPSAPEAIDDSAQATGSTAVDIAVLQNDQDIDNLPAPLSIVSLTAPANGTAEINGISIRYTARAGYYGDDSFTYTITDGASTSTATVRVTILASNDDLWLPLDETSGTTVFEAGGRPLGVLTGFTASGWTTGKLGGGLRFFGDGNPNKVVLTGQKGITGGGARTVAFWLNADANQNNIRSTLLSWGAANGSGTENGKRFDINLNHSTGYRVRAEFNGGGVNFHTATVSDPRGAGWVHVAITVAANGTIGSTTGYLNGQLATGTYEGGAASTTLVNTTQSLDITFGNWATDSARPFRGVLDDVRIYRRVLSASEIAELAATTPETAAASAWSFRNTGIVHPSGADWLADSDGDGFSTVLEYALGGHPGVASPAIAPVFDPTSSTFSFNRRRSGISASQYAPEYSTDLAEGTWLPLTTEPVVTAHAADPALDVVKLPLPTTEQGKGFARLRFRLTAP
;
A
#
# COMPACT_ATOMS: atom_id res chain seq x y z
N MET A 1 -49.33 36.49 17.91
CA MET A 1 -49.35 35.42 16.89
C MET A 1 -47.93 35.16 16.42
N LYS A 2 -47.40 33.94 16.66
CA LYS A 2 -46.06 33.36 16.35
C LYS A 2 -45.31 32.80 17.57
N LEU A 3 -46.01 32.14 18.50
CA LEU A 3 -45.38 31.41 19.62
C LEU A 3 -46.18 30.21 20.15
N LEU A 4 -47.11 29.65 19.35
CA LEU A 4 -47.94 28.50 19.76
C LEU A 4 -47.94 27.32 18.77
N SER A 5 -47.08 27.31 17.75
CA SER A 5 -47.01 26.24 16.75
C SER A 5 -45.76 25.37 16.83
N ARG A 6 -44.92 25.50 17.88
CA ARG A 6 -43.73 24.65 18.09
C ARG A 6 -43.78 23.74 19.32
N LEU A 7 -44.88 23.77 20.10
CA LEU A 7 -45.01 22.97 21.33
C LEU A 7 -45.98 21.76 21.19
N LEU A 8 -46.43 21.44 19.97
CA LEU A 8 -47.31 20.29 19.69
C LEU A 8 -46.67 19.22 18.78
N LEU A 9 -45.35 19.28 18.57
CA LEU A 9 -44.59 18.28 17.80
C LEU A 9 -43.55 17.53 18.66
N LEU A 10 -43.61 17.68 19.99
CA LEU A 10 -42.66 17.04 20.93
C LEU A 10 -43.30 16.12 21.99
N THR A 11 -44.57 15.77 21.87
CA THR A 11 -45.27 14.91 22.87
C THR A 11 -46.13 13.79 22.27
N ALA A 12 -45.83 13.35 21.05
CA ALA A 12 -46.39 12.12 20.46
C ALA A 12 -45.32 11.05 20.14
N ALA A 13 -44.14 11.17 20.76
CA ALA A 13 -43.03 10.23 20.58
C ALA A 13 -42.65 9.58 21.92
N MET A 14 -43.62 9.01 22.65
CA MET A 14 -43.35 8.01 23.68
C MET A 14 -44.51 7.03 23.77
N VAL A 15 -44.15 5.75 23.85
CA VAL A 15 -45.00 4.54 23.89
C VAL A 15 -45.44 3.99 22.51
N ALA A 16 -44.46 3.79 21.65
CA ALA A 16 -44.36 2.50 20.97
C ALA A 16 -43.18 1.78 21.62
N THR A 17 -43.46 0.82 22.50
CA THR A 17 -42.51 -0.24 22.79
C THR A 17 -42.28 -0.98 21.48
N ALA A 18 -41.34 -0.50 20.68
CA ALA A 18 -40.70 -1.33 19.69
C ALA A 18 -40.04 -2.46 20.48
N ALA A 19 -40.71 -3.62 20.54
CA ALA A 19 -39.97 -4.86 20.66
C ALA A 19 -38.90 -4.76 19.59
N ALA A 20 -37.63 -4.72 19.98
CA ALA A 20 -36.52 -4.76 19.06
C ALA A 20 -36.80 -5.96 18.15
N GLN A 21 -37.16 -5.69 16.90
CA GLN A 21 -37.38 -6.73 15.91
C GLN A 21 -36.00 -7.33 15.68
N THR A 22 -35.71 -8.43 16.39
CA THR A 22 -34.49 -9.21 16.22
C THR A 22 -34.30 -9.41 14.72
N ALA A 23 -33.17 -8.95 14.18
CA ALA A 23 -32.86 -9.11 12.77
C ALA A 23 -33.14 -10.57 12.35
N PRO A 24 -33.83 -10.81 11.22
CA PRO A 24 -34.22 -12.15 10.84
C PRO A 24 -32.96 -13.02 10.67
N ARG A 25 -32.94 -14.17 11.35
CA ARG A 25 -31.88 -15.18 11.24
C ARG A 25 -31.95 -15.82 9.85
N PRO A 26 -30.95 -15.67 8.98
CA PRO A 26 -31.02 -16.23 7.64
C PRO A 26 -30.88 -17.76 7.68
N ASN A 27 -31.47 -18.45 6.71
CA ASN A 27 -31.02 -19.79 6.36
C ASN A 27 -29.58 -19.70 5.81
N ILE A 28 -28.78 -20.74 5.98
CA ILE A 28 -27.38 -20.76 5.56
C ILE A 28 -27.15 -21.98 4.66
N ILE A 29 -26.64 -21.77 3.45
CA ILE A 29 -26.17 -22.84 2.56
C ILE A 29 -24.69 -22.62 2.29
N PHE A 30 -23.86 -23.56 2.72
CA PHE A 30 -22.43 -23.57 2.41
C PHE A 30 -22.15 -24.63 1.35
N ILE A 31 -21.97 -24.17 0.11
CA ILE A 31 -21.66 -25.00 -1.05
C ILE A 31 -20.14 -25.15 -1.15
N LEU A 32 -19.66 -26.39 -1.02
CA LEU A 32 -18.25 -26.73 -1.12
C LEU A 32 -18.04 -27.74 -2.25
N THR A 33 -17.25 -27.35 -3.25
CA THR A 33 -16.84 -28.22 -4.35
C THR A 33 -15.53 -28.93 -4.05
N ASP A 34 -15.17 -29.91 -4.87
CA ASP A 34 -13.99 -30.75 -4.69
C ASP A 34 -13.05 -30.59 -5.89
N ASP A 35 -11.86 -30.02 -5.66
CA ASP A 35 -10.84 -29.70 -6.68
C ASP A 35 -11.26 -28.70 -7.78
N LEU A 36 -12.22 -27.81 -7.51
CA LEU A 36 -12.55 -26.69 -8.41
C LEU A 36 -11.51 -25.58 -8.23
N GLY A 37 -10.76 -25.26 -9.29
CA GLY A 37 -9.79 -24.17 -9.24
C GLY A 37 -10.45 -22.79 -9.33
N PRO A 38 -9.79 -21.73 -8.82
CA PRO A 38 -10.33 -20.37 -8.91
C PRO A 38 -10.50 -19.89 -10.37
N GLY A 39 -9.70 -20.46 -11.28
CA GLY A 39 -9.80 -20.21 -12.71
C GLY A 39 -10.98 -20.90 -13.40
N ASP A 40 -11.70 -21.81 -12.75
CA ASP A 40 -12.86 -22.49 -13.34
C ASP A 40 -14.12 -21.61 -13.42
N ILE A 41 -14.15 -20.50 -12.69
CA ILE A 41 -15.30 -19.59 -12.63
C ILE A 41 -15.17 -18.45 -13.65
N GLY A 42 -16.25 -18.19 -14.38
CA GLY A 42 -16.41 -17.13 -15.38
C GLY A 42 -15.93 -15.77 -14.89
N VAL A 43 -16.64 -15.19 -13.93
CA VAL A 43 -16.40 -13.85 -13.38
C VAL A 43 -15.01 -13.68 -12.75
N LEU A 44 -14.37 -14.77 -12.31
CA LEU A 44 -13.03 -14.73 -11.71
C LEU A 44 -11.93 -14.81 -12.76
N TRP A 45 -12.10 -15.62 -13.82
CA TRP A 45 -11.05 -15.83 -14.80
C TRP A 45 -11.54 -16.12 -16.22
N GLN A 46 -12.43 -17.10 -16.44
CA GLN A 46 -12.73 -17.54 -17.82
C GLN A 46 -13.30 -16.41 -18.69
N ASN A 47 -14.05 -15.47 -18.13
CA ASN A 47 -14.60 -14.34 -18.88
C ASN A 47 -13.52 -13.38 -19.38
N ALA A 48 -12.43 -13.22 -18.62
CA ALA A 48 -11.30 -12.36 -18.97
C ALA A 48 -10.35 -12.97 -20.02
N ARG A 49 -10.39 -14.29 -20.23
CA ARG A 49 -9.50 -14.97 -21.17
C ARG A 49 -9.82 -14.61 -22.64
N SER A 50 -8.77 -14.42 -23.42
CA SER A 50 -8.85 -14.20 -24.87
C SER A 50 -8.86 -15.53 -25.63
N GLY A 51 -9.50 -15.57 -26.81
CA GLY A 51 -9.61 -16.76 -27.65
C GLY A 51 -10.80 -17.67 -27.34
N THR A 52 -10.86 -18.82 -28.02
CA THR A 52 -11.97 -19.78 -27.95
C THR A 52 -11.73 -20.95 -26.99
N GLN A 53 -10.56 -21.03 -26.34
CA GLN A 53 -10.21 -22.07 -25.37
C GLN A 53 -10.69 -21.71 -23.96
N LYS A 54 -11.99 -21.44 -23.81
CA LYS A 54 -12.64 -21.08 -22.55
C LYS A 54 -14.07 -21.61 -22.52
N TYR A 55 -14.64 -21.73 -21.32
CA TYR A 55 -16.00 -22.22 -21.12
C TYR A 55 -16.76 -21.32 -20.13
N ASN A 56 -18.09 -21.47 -20.07
CA ASN A 56 -18.95 -20.52 -19.38
C ASN A 56 -19.57 -21.12 -18.10
N THR A 57 -19.74 -20.27 -17.08
CA THR A 57 -20.50 -20.54 -15.85
C THR A 57 -21.54 -19.42 -15.63
N PRO A 58 -22.51 -19.25 -16.55
CA PRO A 58 -23.39 -18.09 -16.55
C PRO A 58 -24.22 -17.96 -15.27
N HIS A 59 -24.54 -19.05 -14.57
CA HIS A 59 -25.32 -18.96 -13.34
C HIS A 59 -24.48 -18.53 -12.14
N LEU A 60 -23.22 -18.97 -12.04
CA LEU A 60 -22.27 -18.50 -11.03
C LEU A 60 -21.83 -17.06 -11.31
N ASP A 61 -21.79 -16.64 -12.58
CA ASP A 61 -21.58 -15.24 -12.95
C ASP A 61 -22.76 -14.37 -12.49
N GLN A 62 -23.99 -14.84 -12.69
CA GLN A 62 -25.19 -14.19 -12.15
C GLN A 62 -25.19 -14.21 -10.62
N PHE A 63 -24.81 -15.31 -9.99
CA PHE A 63 -24.70 -15.44 -8.53
C PHE A 63 -23.76 -14.38 -7.95
N ALA A 64 -22.60 -14.19 -8.57
CA ALA A 64 -21.64 -13.17 -8.18
C ALA A 64 -22.19 -11.75 -8.38
N ALA A 65 -22.88 -11.50 -9.50
CA ALA A 65 -23.52 -10.21 -9.78
C ALA A 65 -24.65 -9.89 -8.78
N GLU A 66 -25.32 -10.89 -8.22
CA GLU A 66 -26.36 -10.74 -7.19
C GLU A 66 -25.78 -10.66 -5.77
N GLY A 67 -24.46 -10.74 -5.60
CA GLY A 67 -23.82 -10.82 -4.29
C GLY A 67 -22.45 -10.14 -4.21
N LYS A 68 -21.53 -10.76 -3.48
CA LYS A 68 -20.17 -10.29 -3.25
C LYS A 68 -19.13 -11.34 -3.62
N VAL A 69 -18.05 -10.90 -4.25
CA VAL A 69 -16.85 -11.73 -4.52
C VAL A 69 -15.77 -11.44 -3.47
N LEU A 70 -15.31 -12.48 -2.76
CA LEU A 70 -14.18 -12.39 -1.85
C LEU A 70 -12.91 -12.79 -2.62
N THR A 71 -12.15 -11.80 -3.08
CA THR A 71 -11.03 -12.05 -4.00
C THR A 71 -9.80 -12.60 -3.30
N ARG A 72 -9.71 -12.54 -1.95
CA ARG A 72 -8.61 -13.08 -1.12
C ARG A 72 -9.14 -14.02 -0.03
N HIS A 73 -9.98 -14.97 -0.42
CA HIS A 73 -10.44 -16.03 0.47
C HIS A 73 -9.60 -17.30 0.30
N TYR A 74 -9.14 -17.87 1.41
CA TYR A 74 -8.22 -19.00 1.41
C TYR A 74 -8.87 -20.26 1.97
N CYS A 75 -8.56 -21.41 1.38
CA CYS A 75 -8.73 -22.66 2.11
C CYS A 75 -7.58 -22.83 3.13
N PRO A 76 -7.78 -23.64 4.19
CA PRO A 76 -6.77 -23.86 5.22
C PRO A 76 -5.53 -24.59 4.70
N VAL A 77 -5.70 -25.43 3.68
CA VAL A 77 -4.63 -26.23 3.08
C VAL A 77 -5.11 -26.82 1.74
N SER A 78 -4.16 -27.09 0.85
CA SER A 78 -4.41 -27.52 -0.53
C SER A 78 -4.73 -29.03 -0.66
N VAL A 79 -5.60 -29.56 0.21
CA VAL A 79 -6.14 -30.94 0.11
C VAL A 79 -7.47 -31.10 0.88
N CYS A 80 -8.33 -31.98 0.37
CA CYS A 80 -9.72 -32.15 0.80
C CYS A 80 -9.90 -32.35 2.32
N ALA A 81 -9.28 -33.39 2.89
CA ALA A 81 -9.59 -33.83 4.26
C ALA A 81 -9.30 -32.75 5.31
N SER A 82 -8.09 -32.20 5.31
CA SER A 82 -7.65 -31.20 6.29
C SER A 82 -8.30 -29.82 6.08
N SER A 83 -8.60 -29.45 4.83
CA SER A 83 -9.37 -28.25 4.50
C SER A 83 -10.80 -28.32 5.06
N ARG A 84 -11.51 -29.43 4.81
CA ARG A 84 -12.87 -29.69 5.32
C ARG A 84 -12.91 -29.75 6.83
N ALA A 85 -11.95 -30.42 7.46
CA ALA A 85 -11.86 -30.52 8.91
C ALA A 85 -11.72 -29.14 9.57
N SER A 86 -10.86 -28.28 9.00
CA SER A 86 -10.63 -26.92 9.50
C SER A 86 -11.85 -26.02 9.37
N PHE A 87 -12.57 -26.08 8.24
CA PHE A 87 -13.86 -25.41 8.10
C PHE A 87 -14.85 -25.85 9.17
N LEU A 88 -15.05 -27.17 9.31
CA LEU A 88 -16.07 -27.73 10.21
C LEU A 88 -15.78 -27.41 11.67
N LEU A 89 -14.50 -27.39 12.08
CA LEU A 89 -14.08 -27.05 13.45
C LEU A 89 -13.93 -25.55 13.69
N GLY A 90 -13.89 -24.73 12.64
CA GLY A 90 -13.63 -23.30 12.75
C GLY A 90 -12.23 -22.96 13.27
N VAL A 91 -11.22 -23.74 12.90
CA VAL A 91 -9.81 -23.58 13.33
C VAL A 91 -8.86 -23.59 12.14
N HIS A 92 -7.71 -22.92 12.25
CA HIS A 92 -6.67 -22.97 11.23
C HIS A 92 -5.78 -24.22 11.38
N GLN A 93 -4.90 -24.50 10.40
CA GLN A 93 -4.09 -25.72 10.37
C GLN A 93 -3.17 -25.94 11.60
N GLY A 94 -2.76 -24.87 12.28
CA GLY A 94 -1.97 -24.96 13.52
C GLY A 94 -2.71 -25.57 14.71
N HIS A 95 -4.04 -25.64 14.66
CA HIS A 95 -4.90 -26.16 15.72
C HIS A 95 -5.77 -27.35 15.28
N ALA A 96 -5.90 -27.60 13.98
CA ALA A 96 -6.63 -28.74 13.44
C ALA A 96 -5.98 -30.08 13.84
N ASN A 97 -6.81 -31.11 14.05
CA ASN A 97 -6.33 -32.48 14.28
C ASN A 97 -5.95 -33.21 12.98
N ILE A 98 -6.53 -32.81 11.85
CA ILE A 98 -6.25 -33.35 10.52
C ILE A 98 -5.51 -32.27 9.72
N ARG A 99 -4.22 -32.50 9.44
CA ARG A 99 -3.32 -31.50 8.84
C ARG A 99 -2.75 -31.89 7.48
N ASP A 100 -2.56 -33.19 7.26
CA ASP A 100 -2.00 -33.72 6.03
C ASP A 100 -3.01 -34.62 5.29
N ASN A 101 -2.52 -35.60 4.52
CA ASN A 101 -3.33 -36.60 3.81
C ASN A 101 -3.87 -37.70 4.73
N GLN A 102 -4.25 -37.35 5.95
CA GLN A 102 -4.87 -38.27 6.93
C GLN A 102 -6.33 -38.52 6.51
N PHE A 103 -6.52 -39.04 5.29
CA PHE A 103 -7.83 -39.25 4.69
C PHE A 103 -8.68 -40.16 5.57
N ASP A 104 -9.93 -39.74 5.75
CA ASP A 104 -10.94 -40.46 6.52
C ASP A 104 -10.61 -40.62 8.01
N SER A 105 -9.57 -39.94 8.52
CA SER A 105 -9.37 -39.78 9.96
C SER A 105 -10.60 -39.11 10.60
N PRO A 106 -10.93 -39.48 11.85
CA PRO A 106 -12.12 -38.95 12.49
C PRO A 106 -11.96 -37.45 12.76
N LEU A 107 -12.95 -36.65 12.36
CA LEU A 107 -13.09 -35.28 12.85
C LEU A 107 -13.13 -35.31 14.37
N GLU A 108 -12.35 -34.45 15.02
CA GLU A 108 -12.34 -34.31 16.46
C GLU A 108 -13.78 -34.15 17.01
N ASN A 109 -14.08 -34.79 18.15
CA ASN A 109 -15.34 -34.56 18.84
C ASN A 109 -15.26 -33.26 19.64
N ASN A 110 -15.37 -32.13 18.94
CA ASN A 110 -15.37 -30.81 19.55
C ASN A 110 -16.47 -29.93 18.89
N HIS A 111 -16.47 -28.63 19.16
CA HIS A 111 -17.46 -27.71 18.60
C HIS A 111 -17.23 -27.63 17.10
N THR A 112 -18.28 -27.93 16.35
CA THR A 112 -18.34 -27.78 14.90
C THR A 112 -19.35 -26.71 14.50
N VAL A 113 -19.24 -26.21 13.27
CA VAL A 113 -20.24 -25.34 12.61
C VAL A 113 -21.65 -25.89 12.79
N ALA A 114 -21.85 -27.19 12.51
CA ALA A 114 -23.16 -27.80 12.65
C ALA A 114 -23.61 -27.88 14.12
N SER A 115 -22.72 -28.21 15.06
CA SER A 115 -23.10 -28.30 16.47
C SER A 115 -23.47 -26.95 17.08
N VAL A 116 -22.77 -25.87 16.68
CA VAL A 116 -23.03 -24.50 17.13
C VAL A 116 -24.37 -24.01 16.57
N LEU A 117 -24.61 -24.19 15.26
CA LEU A 117 -25.86 -23.79 14.62
C LEU A 117 -27.06 -24.60 15.12
N LYS A 118 -26.89 -25.92 15.33
CA LYS A 118 -27.91 -26.76 15.96
C LYS A 118 -28.23 -26.28 17.38
N GLY A 119 -27.21 -25.93 18.16
CA GLY A 119 -27.37 -25.32 19.49
C GLY A 119 -28.11 -23.98 19.45
N ALA A 120 -27.93 -23.20 18.38
CA ALA A 120 -28.71 -21.98 18.14
C ALA A 120 -30.16 -22.25 17.67
N GLY A 121 -30.53 -23.50 17.37
CA GLY A 121 -31.88 -23.90 16.95
C GLY A 121 -32.06 -24.08 15.44
N TYR A 122 -30.98 -24.08 14.64
CA TYR A 122 -31.06 -24.41 13.21
C TYR A 122 -31.37 -25.90 13.00
N ALA A 123 -32.11 -26.22 11.94
CA ALA A 123 -32.09 -27.57 11.37
C ALA A 123 -30.79 -27.75 10.58
N THR A 124 -30.03 -28.83 10.80
CA THR A 124 -28.70 -28.99 10.20
C THR A 124 -28.60 -30.22 9.30
N ALA A 125 -28.11 -30.07 8.06
CA ALA A 125 -27.85 -31.18 7.16
C ALA A 125 -26.48 -31.13 6.50
N ASN A 126 -25.88 -32.29 6.31
CA ASN A 126 -24.79 -32.50 5.37
C ASN A 126 -25.33 -33.33 4.19
N ILE A 127 -25.24 -32.79 2.98
CA ILE A 127 -25.58 -33.52 1.76
C ILE A 127 -24.37 -33.50 0.82
N GLY A 128 -23.75 -34.66 0.61
CA GLY A 128 -22.59 -34.84 -0.25
C GLY A 128 -21.38 -35.48 0.44
N LYS A 129 -20.17 -35.01 0.11
CA LYS A 129 -18.89 -35.57 0.57
C LYS A 129 -18.59 -35.19 2.02
N TRP A 130 -18.36 -36.19 2.88
CA TRP A 130 -17.90 -36.03 4.26
C TRP A 130 -16.40 -36.27 4.40
N GLY A 131 -15.96 -37.54 4.31
CA GLY A 131 -14.54 -37.91 4.31
C GLY A 131 -13.83 -37.82 5.67
N LEU A 132 -14.57 -37.78 6.78
CA LEU A 132 -14.02 -37.48 8.11
C LEU A 132 -14.62 -38.36 9.22
N ALA A 133 -15.13 -39.55 8.87
CA ALA A 133 -15.89 -40.38 9.81
C ALA A 133 -15.01 -41.23 10.74
N GLY A 134 -13.73 -41.42 10.43
CA GLY A 134 -12.86 -42.37 11.11
C GLY A 134 -13.07 -43.79 10.59
N ASP A 135 -13.02 -44.74 11.51
CA ASP A 135 -13.20 -46.15 11.21
C ASP A 135 -14.52 -46.42 10.46
N ASN A 136 -14.40 -47.21 9.39
CA ASN A 136 -15.46 -47.51 8.43
C ASN A 136 -16.58 -48.41 8.96
N THR A 137 -16.44 -48.94 10.18
CA THR A 137 -17.43 -49.85 10.80
C THR A 137 -18.15 -49.18 11.97
N THR A 138 -17.43 -48.41 12.77
CA THR A 138 -17.94 -47.75 13.99
C THR A 138 -18.36 -46.30 13.76
N LEU A 139 -17.87 -45.67 12.68
CA LEU A 139 -18.20 -44.30 12.25
C LEU A 139 -18.19 -43.28 13.42
N PRO A 140 -17.10 -43.21 14.22
CA PRO A 140 -17.05 -42.39 15.44
C PRO A 140 -17.25 -40.89 15.19
N ALA A 141 -16.97 -40.45 13.97
CA ALA A 141 -17.16 -39.08 13.50
C ALA A 141 -18.17 -38.99 12.35
N HIS A 142 -19.18 -39.87 12.32
CA HIS A 142 -20.34 -39.72 11.44
C HIS A 142 -20.91 -38.29 11.52
N PRO A 143 -21.41 -37.69 10.43
CA PRO A 143 -21.96 -36.33 10.45
C PRO A 143 -23.01 -36.09 11.56
N GLN A 144 -23.88 -37.07 11.80
CA GLN A 144 -24.89 -36.96 12.88
C GLN A 144 -24.28 -36.99 14.29
N ASN A 145 -23.07 -37.52 14.44
CA ASN A 145 -22.28 -37.45 15.68
C ASN A 145 -21.43 -36.17 15.76
N ARG A 146 -21.55 -35.26 14.78
CA ARG A 146 -20.82 -33.98 14.68
C ARG A 146 -21.75 -32.78 14.45
N GLY A 147 -22.99 -32.90 14.93
CA GLY A 147 -23.94 -31.78 15.02
C GLY A 147 -24.95 -31.68 13.89
N PHE A 148 -24.89 -32.55 12.87
CA PHE A 148 -25.91 -32.61 11.82
C PHE A 148 -27.15 -33.39 12.29
N ASP A 149 -28.36 -32.91 11.98
CA ASP A 149 -29.61 -33.66 12.15
C ASP A 149 -29.81 -34.69 11.04
N TYR A 150 -29.30 -34.38 9.84
CA TYR A 150 -29.51 -35.19 8.65
C TYR A 150 -28.21 -35.38 7.85
N PHE A 151 -28.05 -36.56 7.23
CA PHE A 151 -26.93 -36.85 6.34
C PHE A 151 -27.39 -37.63 5.12
N PHE A 152 -26.92 -37.22 3.94
CA PHE A 152 -26.97 -38.02 2.73
C PHE A 152 -25.68 -37.86 1.93
N GLY A 153 -24.96 -38.93 1.60
CA GLY A 153 -23.81 -38.83 0.71
C GLY A 153 -22.67 -39.79 1.04
N TYR A 154 -21.44 -39.36 0.76
CA TYR A 154 -20.26 -40.20 0.79
C TYR A 154 -19.52 -40.05 2.12
N ILE A 155 -19.35 -41.15 2.85
CA ILE A 155 -18.62 -41.17 4.12
C ILE A 155 -17.10 -41.09 3.89
N ASN A 156 -16.58 -41.77 2.87
CA ASN A 156 -15.14 -41.85 2.59
C ASN A 156 -14.74 -41.05 1.36
N HIS A 157 -13.50 -40.58 1.34
CA HIS A 157 -12.90 -39.94 0.17
C HIS A 157 -12.87 -40.86 -1.05
N GLY A 158 -12.48 -42.13 -0.86
CA GLY A 158 -12.37 -43.08 -1.97
C GLY A 158 -13.70 -43.33 -2.70
N ASP A 159 -14.79 -43.49 -1.95
CA ASP A 159 -16.15 -43.65 -2.52
C ASP A 159 -16.58 -42.38 -3.28
N ALA A 160 -16.22 -41.20 -2.76
CA ALA A 160 -16.57 -39.90 -3.33
C ALA A 160 -15.88 -39.59 -4.68
N HIS A 161 -14.86 -40.35 -5.09
CA HIS A 161 -14.23 -40.22 -6.41
C HIS A 161 -15.10 -40.77 -7.56
N TYR A 162 -16.20 -41.47 -7.24
CA TYR A 162 -17.05 -42.12 -8.23
C TYR A 162 -18.38 -41.37 -8.42
N HIS A 163 -18.62 -40.90 -9.65
CA HIS A 163 -19.81 -40.11 -9.95
C HIS A 163 -21.07 -40.93 -10.29
N TYR A 164 -20.96 -42.26 -10.35
CA TYR A 164 -22.08 -43.20 -10.56
C TYR A 164 -21.99 -44.32 -9.53
N PRO A 165 -22.47 -44.08 -8.29
CA PRO A 165 -22.11 -44.89 -7.13
C PRO A 165 -22.50 -46.36 -7.29
N LYS A 166 -23.70 -46.65 -7.81
CA LYS A 166 -24.17 -48.03 -8.01
C LYS A 166 -23.29 -48.79 -8.99
N GLU A 167 -23.03 -48.21 -10.17
CA GLU A 167 -22.28 -48.87 -11.24
C GLU A 167 -20.79 -49.06 -10.91
N THR A 168 -20.29 -48.37 -9.89
CA THR A 168 -18.90 -48.44 -9.46
C THR A 168 -18.70 -49.17 -8.14
N GLY A 169 -19.79 -49.53 -7.44
CA GLY A 169 -19.74 -50.10 -6.10
C GLY A 169 -19.32 -49.11 -5.02
N ALA A 170 -19.44 -47.80 -5.26
CA ALA A 170 -19.13 -46.78 -4.28
C ALA A 170 -20.30 -46.62 -3.30
N ARG A 171 -19.99 -46.54 -2.01
CA ARG A 171 -21.01 -46.50 -0.96
C ARG A 171 -21.55 -45.08 -0.76
N VAL A 172 -22.87 -44.98 -0.64
CA VAL A 172 -23.60 -43.73 -0.40
C VAL A 172 -24.59 -43.97 0.70
N TYR A 173 -24.63 -43.12 1.70
CA TYR A 173 -25.44 -43.34 2.89
C TYR A 173 -26.61 -42.36 2.95
N ASP A 174 -27.76 -42.83 3.42
CA ASP A 174 -28.85 -42.00 3.96
C ASP A 174 -28.93 -42.27 5.48
N GLY A 175 -28.52 -41.29 6.27
CA GLY A 175 -28.15 -41.50 7.66
C GLY A 175 -27.05 -42.55 7.79
N PHE A 176 -27.30 -43.63 8.52
CA PHE A 176 -26.36 -44.74 8.72
C PHE A 176 -26.55 -45.91 7.73
N THR A 177 -27.50 -45.79 6.80
CA THR A 177 -27.85 -46.88 5.89
C THR A 177 -27.17 -46.67 4.55
N ASP A 178 -26.40 -47.64 4.07
CA ASP A 178 -25.89 -47.64 2.70
C ASP A 178 -27.06 -47.88 1.72
N VAL A 179 -27.26 -46.94 0.81
CA VAL A 179 -28.36 -46.91 -0.17
C VAL A 179 -27.87 -47.01 -1.61
N ALA A 180 -26.57 -47.26 -1.84
CA ALA A 180 -25.94 -47.27 -3.16
C ALA A 180 -26.68 -48.16 -4.18
N ASP A 181 -27.19 -49.32 -3.76
CA ASP A 181 -27.91 -50.26 -4.62
C ASP A 181 -29.21 -49.72 -5.23
N THR A 182 -29.73 -48.62 -4.70
CA THR A 182 -30.96 -47.96 -5.19
C THR A 182 -30.71 -46.85 -6.22
N LEU A 183 -29.43 -46.52 -6.46
CA LEU A 183 -29.00 -45.30 -7.16
C LEU A 183 -28.65 -45.55 -8.64
N ASP A 184 -29.33 -46.47 -9.32
CA ASP A 184 -29.08 -46.77 -10.74
C ASP A 184 -28.95 -45.50 -11.57
N LYS A 185 -27.87 -45.42 -12.35
CA LYS A 185 -27.56 -44.37 -13.32
C LYS A 185 -27.61 -42.95 -12.73
N SER A 186 -27.52 -42.82 -11.41
CA SER A 186 -27.66 -41.55 -10.74
C SER A 186 -26.32 -40.83 -10.74
N TYR A 187 -26.21 -39.76 -11.54
CA TYR A 187 -25.03 -38.92 -11.54
C TYR A 187 -24.92 -38.14 -10.22
N SER A 188 -23.79 -38.26 -9.53
CA SER A 188 -23.57 -37.72 -8.18
C SER A 188 -23.98 -36.25 -7.99
N THR A 189 -23.63 -35.36 -8.93
CA THR A 189 -24.02 -33.93 -8.88
C THR A 189 -25.53 -33.75 -8.93
N ASP A 190 -26.24 -34.50 -9.77
CA ASP A 190 -27.70 -34.44 -9.87
C ASP A 190 -28.35 -35.01 -8.61
N LEU A 191 -27.81 -36.12 -8.11
CA LEU A 191 -28.28 -36.81 -6.92
C LEU A 191 -28.20 -35.89 -5.68
N ILE A 192 -27.04 -35.28 -5.46
CA ILE A 192 -26.78 -34.34 -4.37
C ILE A 192 -27.70 -33.12 -4.48
N THR A 193 -27.88 -32.57 -5.69
CA THR A 193 -28.76 -31.41 -5.93
C THR A 193 -30.23 -31.76 -5.67
N ALA A 194 -30.73 -32.87 -6.23
CA ALA A 194 -32.11 -33.31 -6.05
C ALA A 194 -32.42 -33.62 -4.58
N ARG A 195 -31.50 -34.27 -3.85
CA ARG A 195 -31.69 -34.53 -2.42
C ARG A 195 -31.69 -33.25 -1.60
N SER A 196 -30.84 -32.28 -1.94
CA SER A 196 -30.81 -30.97 -1.29
C SER A 196 -32.11 -30.20 -1.49
N LYS A 197 -32.61 -30.12 -2.72
CA LYS A 197 -33.92 -29.52 -3.02
C LYS A 197 -35.03 -30.16 -2.21
N LYS A 198 -35.08 -31.51 -2.21
CA LYS A 198 -36.08 -32.26 -1.44
C LYS A 198 -36.00 -31.96 0.05
N TRP A 199 -34.80 -31.97 0.62
CA TRP A 199 -34.60 -31.69 2.04
C TRP A 199 -35.02 -30.26 2.42
N ILE A 200 -34.64 -29.25 1.62
CA ILE A 200 -35.06 -27.86 1.84
C ILE A 200 -36.59 -27.74 1.84
N VAL A 201 -37.25 -28.32 0.83
CA VAL A 201 -38.72 -28.35 0.73
C VAL A 201 -39.34 -29.03 1.95
N ASP A 202 -38.80 -30.16 2.39
CA ASP A 202 -39.30 -30.88 3.57
C ASP A 202 -39.13 -30.06 4.85
N GLN A 203 -37.98 -29.41 5.05
CA GLN A 203 -37.75 -28.56 6.22
C GLN A 203 -38.74 -27.40 6.27
N LYS A 204 -38.94 -26.71 5.14
CA LYS A 204 -39.84 -25.57 5.07
C LYS A 204 -41.32 -25.96 5.10
N THR A 205 -41.66 -27.15 4.66
CA THR A 205 -43.01 -27.71 4.82
C THR A 205 -43.27 -28.09 6.28
N ALA A 206 -42.28 -28.65 6.97
CA ALA A 206 -42.42 -29.10 8.36
C ALA A 206 -42.46 -27.93 9.36
N ASP A 207 -41.58 -26.95 9.21
CA ASP A 207 -41.54 -25.73 10.02
C ASP A 207 -41.04 -24.55 9.20
N PRO A 208 -41.94 -23.70 8.66
CA PRO A 208 -41.57 -22.54 7.86
C PRO A 208 -40.72 -21.51 8.62
N THR A 209 -40.82 -21.47 9.96
CA THR A 209 -40.17 -20.45 10.80
C THR A 209 -38.76 -20.84 11.23
N LYS A 210 -38.44 -22.14 11.21
CA LYS A 210 -37.15 -22.64 11.63
C LYS A 210 -36.09 -22.37 10.54
N PRO A 211 -34.98 -21.69 10.88
CA PRO A 211 -33.88 -21.52 9.94
C PRO A 211 -33.11 -22.85 9.77
N PHE A 212 -32.49 -23.05 8.62
CA PHE A 212 -31.69 -24.24 8.35
C PHE A 212 -30.26 -23.93 7.95
N PHE A 213 -29.35 -24.86 8.23
CA PHE A 213 -27.99 -24.89 7.75
C PHE A 213 -27.78 -26.12 6.89
N LEU A 214 -27.44 -25.92 5.62
CA LEU A 214 -27.09 -26.97 4.68
C LEU A 214 -25.61 -26.87 4.33
N TYR A 215 -24.83 -27.87 4.75
CA TYR A 215 -23.51 -28.13 4.22
C TYR A 215 -23.66 -28.97 2.95
N LEU A 216 -23.53 -28.32 1.79
CA LEU A 216 -23.72 -28.91 0.46
C LEU A 216 -22.36 -29.21 -0.17
N ALA A 217 -21.91 -30.45 -0.05
CA ALA A 217 -20.54 -30.84 -0.41
C ALA A 217 -20.50 -31.63 -1.72
N TYR A 218 -20.42 -30.95 -2.86
CA TYR A 218 -20.31 -31.60 -4.17
C TYR A 218 -18.98 -32.36 -4.32
N THR A 219 -19.01 -33.48 -5.05
CA THR A 219 -17.82 -34.24 -5.45
C THR A 219 -17.24 -33.78 -6.79
N ALA A 220 -18.00 -33.01 -7.57
CA ALA A 220 -17.50 -32.43 -8.82
C ALA A 220 -16.67 -31.15 -8.54
N PRO A 221 -15.68 -30.83 -9.39
CA PRO A 221 -15.26 -31.54 -10.61
C PRO A 221 -14.15 -32.59 -10.41
N HIS A 222 -13.93 -33.12 -9.21
CA HIS A 222 -12.84 -34.05 -8.88
C HIS A 222 -12.61 -35.16 -9.93
N ALA A 223 -11.37 -35.63 -10.01
CA ALA A 223 -10.85 -36.56 -11.00
C ALA A 223 -11.67 -37.86 -11.19
N ARG A 224 -11.55 -38.43 -12.41
CA ARG A 224 -12.29 -39.52 -13.12
C ARG A 224 -13.01 -38.99 -14.35
N LEU A 225 -13.44 -37.73 -14.29
CA LEU A 225 -14.06 -36.96 -15.38
C LEU A 225 -15.29 -37.64 -16.02
N ASP A 226 -16.10 -38.27 -15.17
CA ASP A 226 -17.37 -38.85 -15.60
C ASP A 226 -18.41 -37.74 -15.79
N VAL A 227 -19.14 -37.83 -16.90
CA VAL A 227 -20.17 -36.85 -17.28
C VAL A 227 -21.58 -37.43 -17.09
N PRO A 228 -22.64 -36.60 -16.98
CA PRO A 228 -24.00 -37.08 -16.81
C PRO A 228 -24.49 -37.97 -17.98
N THR A 229 -25.64 -38.59 -17.80
CA THR A 229 -26.27 -39.47 -18.80
C THR A 229 -26.97 -38.67 -19.91
N GLN A 230 -27.43 -37.47 -19.59
CA GLN A 230 -28.31 -36.65 -20.45
C GLN A 230 -28.25 -35.15 -20.10
N ALA A 231 -28.97 -34.33 -20.87
CA ALA A 231 -29.09 -32.89 -20.65
C ALA A 231 -29.73 -32.54 -19.30
N TYR A 232 -29.43 -31.34 -18.79
CA TYR A 232 -30.03 -30.86 -17.55
C TYR A 232 -31.54 -30.59 -17.78
N PRO A 233 -32.46 -31.06 -16.92
CA PRO A 233 -33.88 -30.80 -17.13
C PRO A 233 -34.21 -29.31 -17.06
N THR A 234 -35.09 -28.83 -17.91
CA THR A 234 -35.44 -27.40 -17.97
C THR A 234 -36.29 -26.95 -16.76
N GLY A 235 -36.34 -25.64 -16.51
CA GLY A 235 -37.31 -24.99 -15.61
C GLY A 235 -36.87 -24.80 -14.15
N GLY A 236 -35.98 -25.63 -13.61
CA GLY A 236 -35.51 -25.55 -12.21
C GLY A 236 -36.63 -25.57 -11.15
N GLY A 237 -36.26 -25.35 -9.89
CA GLY A 237 -37.20 -25.08 -8.79
C GLY A 237 -38.05 -26.28 -8.35
N LEU A 238 -39.26 -26.00 -7.87
CA LEU A 238 -40.17 -27.01 -7.31
C LEU A 238 -40.71 -27.99 -8.36
N THR A 239 -40.87 -27.54 -9.62
CA THR A 239 -41.53 -28.33 -10.68
C THR A 239 -40.63 -28.70 -11.86
N GLY A 240 -39.48 -28.06 -12.01
CA GLY A 240 -38.51 -28.30 -13.09
C GLY A 240 -37.14 -28.71 -12.55
N GLY A 241 -36.13 -28.80 -13.42
CA GLY A 241 -34.77 -29.18 -13.02
C GLY A 241 -34.68 -30.63 -12.51
N VAL A 242 -33.66 -30.92 -11.71
CA VAL A 242 -33.49 -32.27 -11.14
C VAL A 242 -34.46 -32.48 -9.98
N GLN A 243 -35.07 -33.66 -9.90
CA GLN A 243 -36.14 -33.97 -8.96
C GLN A 243 -35.86 -35.29 -8.24
N TRP A 244 -36.09 -35.31 -6.93
CA TRP A 244 -36.04 -36.52 -6.12
C TRP A 244 -37.36 -37.28 -6.22
N THR A 245 -37.36 -38.44 -6.87
CA THR A 245 -38.58 -39.25 -7.07
C THR A 245 -38.83 -40.22 -5.91
N GLY A 246 -37.78 -40.59 -5.18
CA GLY A 246 -37.84 -41.60 -4.11
C GLY A 246 -38.05 -43.04 -4.60
N THR A 247 -38.07 -43.29 -5.92
CA THR A 247 -38.29 -44.63 -6.48
C THR A 247 -36.97 -45.38 -6.68
N PRO A 248 -36.73 -46.53 -6.04
CA PRO A 248 -35.51 -47.31 -6.25
C PRO A 248 -35.25 -47.62 -7.74
N GLY A 249 -34.02 -47.41 -8.20
CA GLY A 249 -33.62 -47.56 -9.60
C GLY A 249 -34.04 -46.41 -10.53
N ALA A 250 -34.75 -45.42 -10.02
CA ALA A 250 -35.08 -44.18 -10.71
C ALA A 250 -35.13 -43.00 -9.72
N ILE A 251 -34.26 -43.01 -8.69
CA ILE A 251 -34.36 -42.18 -7.48
C ILE A 251 -34.35 -40.67 -7.78
N ILE A 252 -33.78 -40.30 -8.93
CA ILE A 252 -33.83 -38.97 -9.54
C ILE A 252 -34.38 -39.05 -10.96
N ASN A 253 -35.02 -37.99 -11.43
CA ASN A 253 -35.57 -37.92 -12.80
C ASN A 253 -34.50 -37.93 -13.91
N THR A 254 -33.22 -37.89 -13.58
CA THR A 254 -32.09 -38.05 -14.52
C THR A 254 -31.42 -39.43 -14.49
N ALA A 255 -31.93 -40.36 -13.69
CA ALA A 255 -31.48 -41.75 -13.57
C ALA A 255 -31.91 -42.61 -14.78
N SER A 256 -31.52 -42.19 -15.99
CA SER A 256 -31.88 -42.83 -17.25
C SER A 256 -30.73 -42.73 -18.28
N GLY A 257 -30.90 -43.32 -19.46
CA GLY A 257 -29.89 -43.23 -20.52
C GLY A 257 -28.66 -44.11 -20.33
N THR A 258 -27.56 -43.71 -20.96
CA THR A 258 -26.24 -44.35 -20.89
C THR A 258 -25.37 -43.57 -19.92
N ILE A 259 -24.71 -44.23 -18.97
CA ILE A 259 -23.81 -43.54 -18.04
C ILE A 259 -22.62 -42.94 -18.79
N ASN A 260 -22.07 -41.84 -18.26
CA ASN A 260 -20.82 -41.28 -18.75
C ASN A 260 -20.81 -40.89 -20.24
N SER A 261 -21.93 -40.39 -20.78
CA SER A 261 -22.10 -40.19 -22.23
C SER A 261 -22.48 -38.77 -22.68
N TYR A 262 -23.03 -37.92 -21.81
CA TYR A 262 -23.49 -36.59 -22.23
C TYR A 262 -22.39 -35.54 -22.09
N ILE A 263 -22.04 -34.89 -23.21
CA ILE A 263 -21.21 -33.68 -23.25
C ILE A 263 -22.12 -32.49 -23.51
N HIS A 264 -21.92 -31.38 -22.79
CA HIS A 264 -22.74 -30.18 -22.97
C HIS A 264 -22.64 -29.65 -24.43
N PRO A 265 -23.74 -29.23 -25.07
CA PRO A 265 -23.77 -28.82 -26.49
C PRO A 265 -22.73 -27.76 -26.86
N ASP A 266 -22.48 -26.79 -25.97
CA ASP A 266 -21.47 -25.74 -26.16
C ASP A 266 -20.06 -26.31 -26.38
N TYR A 267 -19.79 -27.52 -25.88
CA TYR A 267 -18.46 -28.15 -25.89
C TYR A 267 -18.40 -29.38 -26.81
N ALA A 268 -19.54 -29.99 -27.14
CA ALA A 268 -19.59 -31.24 -27.90
C ALA A 268 -18.93 -31.09 -29.28
N ALA A 269 -19.22 -29.99 -29.98
CA ALA A 269 -18.72 -29.71 -31.33
C ALA A 269 -17.32 -29.06 -31.39
N THR A 270 -16.69 -28.78 -30.24
CA THR A 270 -15.36 -28.15 -30.22
C THR A 270 -14.27 -29.15 -30.64
N SER A 271 -13.12 -28.63 -31.07
CA SER A 271 -11.91 -29.43 -31.35
C SER A 271 -11.11 -29.77 -30.09
N TRP A 272 -11.64 -29.50 -28.89
CA TRP A 272 -10.93 -29.71 -27.64
C TRP A 272 -10.68 -31.19 -27.34
N PRO A 273 -9.62 -31.53 -26.59
CA PRO A 273 -9.43 -32.87 -26.05
C PRO A 273 -10.62 -33.32 -25.20
N ASP A 274 -10.87 -34.63 -25.16
CA ASP A 274 -12.05 -35.19 -24.48
C ASP A 274 -12.07 -34.88 -22.98
N TYR A 275 -10.92 -34.95 -22.29
CA TYR A 275 -10.81 -34.57 -20.88
C TYR A 275 -11.27 -33.12 -20.62
N ALA A 276 -11.02 -32.21 -21.56
CA ALA A 276 -11.38 -30.80 -21.43
C ALA A 276 -12.89 -30.59 -21.61
N LYS A 277 -13.48 -31.27 -22.60
CA LYS A 277 -14.94 -31.26 -22.79
C LYS A 277 -15.68 -31.82 -21.58
N ARG A 278 -15.14 -32.88 -20.98
CA ARG A 278 -15.69 -33.54 -19.79
C ARG A 278 -15.62 -32.63 -18.57
N HIS A 279 -14.46 -32.07 -18.26
CA HIS A 279 -14.29 -31.10 -17.17
C HIS A 279 -15.25 -29.92 -17.29
N ALA A 280 -15.28 -29.26 -18.46
CA ALA A 280 -16.19 -28.14 -18.70
C ALA A 280 -17.67 -28.55 -18.58
N THR A 281 -18.03 -29.78 -18.98
CA THR A 281 -19.38 -30.32 -18.81
C THR A 281 -19.71 -30.54 -17.33
N MET A 282 -18.78 -31.05 -16.52
CA MET A 282 -18.98 -31.24 -15.07
C MET A 282 -19.15 -29.90 -14.35
N VAL A 283 -18.33 -28.91 -14.66
CA VAL A 283 -18.44 -27.56 -14.08
C VAL A 283 -19.75 -26.90 -14.51
N ARG A 284 -20.14 -27.02 -15.79
CA ARG A 284 -21.45 -26.52 -16.26
C ARG A 284 -22.62 -27.24 -15.59
N ARG A 285 -22.49 -28.54 -15.30
CA ARG A 285 -23.52 -29.31 -14.58
C ARG A 285 -23.68 -28.83 -13.14
N LEU A 286 -22.58 -28.45 -12.49
CA LEU A 286 -22.59 -27.86 -11.17
C LEU A 286 -23.22 -26.44 -11.19
N ASP A 287 -22.89 -25.63 -12.19
CA ASP A 287 -23.48 -24.30 -12.42
C ASP A 287 -25.03 -24.38 -12.54
N ASP A 288 -25.54 -25.34 -13.31
CA ASP A 288 -26.99 -25.60 -13.42
C ASP A 288 -27.60 -26.05 -12.07
N GLY A 289 -26.90 -26.90 -11.31
CA GLY A 289 -27.35 -27.41 -10.02
C GLY A 289 -27.49 -26.33 -8.95
N VAL A 290 -26.53 -25.40 -8.89
CA VAL A 290 -26.59 -24.24 -7.98
C VAL A 290 -27.77 -23.33 -8.33
N GLN A 291 -27.99 -23.06 -9.63
CA GLN A 291 -29.14 -22.30 -10.09
C GLN A 291 -30.48 -22.95 -9.73
N ASP A 292 -30.56 -24.28 -9.83
CA ASP A 292 -31.76 -25.04 -9.52
C ASP A 292 -32.14 -24.93 -8.03
N ILE A 293 -31.14 -24.94 -7.13
CA ILE A 293 -31.34 -24.69 -5.70
C ILE A 293 -31.83 -23.26 -5.44
N ILE A 294 -31.24 -22.26 -6.11
CA ILE A 294 -31.66 -20.86 -5.98
C ILE A 294 -33.10 -20.68 -6.47
N GLN A 295 -33.46 -21.29 -7.60
CA GLN A 295 -34.83 -21.26 -8.09
C GLN A 295 -35.79 -21.93 -7.09
N THR A 296 -35.37 -23.01 -6.43
CA THR A 296 -36.16 -23.68 -5.38
C THR A 296 -36.41 -22.73 -4.20
N LEU A 297 -35.39 -21.98 -3.77
CA LEU A 297 -35.55 -20.97 -2.71
C LEU A 297 -36.46 -19.82 -3.14
N LYS A 298 -36.39 -19.38 -4.40
CA LYS A 298 -37.27 -18.35 -4.97
C LYS A 298 -38.73 -18.82 -4.95
N ASP A 299 -38.99 -20.05 -5.40
CA ASP A 299 -40.33 -20.64 -5.40
C ASP A 299 -40.90 -20.81 -3.98
N LEU A 300 -40.04 -21.05 -2.99
CA LEU A 300 -40.40 -21.13 -1.57
C LEU A 300 -40.49 -19.77 -0.86
N ASN A 301 -40.17 -18.66 -1.52
CA ASN A 301 -40.02 -17.33 -0.93
C ASN A 301 -38.94 -17.22 0.17
N GLU A 302 -37.91 -18.06 0.11
CA GLU A 302 -36.79 -18.11 1.07
C GLU A 302 -35.52 -17.44 0.54
N ASP A 303 -35.49 -17.09 -0.75
CA ASP A 303 -34.31 -16.53 -1.44
C ASP A 303 -33.76 -15.27 -0.75
N GLN A 304 -34.63 -14.37 -0.32
CA GLN A 304 -34.22 -13.12 0.32
C GLN A 304 -33.58 -13.35 1.70
N ASN A 305 -34.04 -14.36 2.44
CA ASN A 305 -33.58 -14.69 3.79
C ASN A 305 -32.60 -15.89 3.81
N THR A 306 -31.88 -16.14 2.72
CA THR A 306 -30.89 -17.22 2.66
C THR A 306 -29.53 -16.65 2.28
N LEU A 307 -28.55 -16.86 3.15
CA LEU A 307 -27.13 -16.68 2.86
C LEU A 307 -26.60 -17.93 2.16
N ILE A 308 -26.07 -17.77 0.94
CA ILE A 308 -25.45 -18.84 0.17
C ILE A 308 -23.99 -18.50 -0.06
N ILE A 309 -23.09 -19.41 0.30
CA ILE A 309 -21.65 -19.33 0.06
C ILE A 309 -21.30 -20.41 -0.95
N PHE A 310 -20.58 -20.04 -2.01
CA PHE A 310 -20.01 -20.98 -2.96
C PHE A 310 -18.49 -20.89 -2.93
N THR A 311 -17.82 -22.03 -2.66
CA THR A 311 -16.37 -22.15 -2.64
C THR A 311 -15.89 -23.57 -2.93
N SER A 312 -14.57 -23.75 -3.04
CA SER A 312 -13.89 -25.05 -3.24
C SER A 312 -12.99 -25.39 -2.06
N ASP A 313 -12.78 -26.67 -1.76
CA ASP A 313 -11.91 -27.10 -0.66
C ASP A 313 -10.41 -26.94 -0.93
N ASN A 314 -10.02 -26.95 -2.20
CA ASN A 314 -8.67 -26.66 -2.68
C ASN A 314 -8.67 -26.34 -4.18
N GLY A 315 -7.50 -25.97 -4.69
CA GLY A 315 -7.31 -25.64 -6.11
C GLY A 315 -7.46 -26.84 -7.04
N THR A 316 -7.35 -26.56 -8.34
CA THR A 316 -7.49 -27.53 -9.44
C THR A 316 -6.57 -28.74 -9.30
N HIS A 317 -6.97 -29.89 -9.85
CA HIS A 317 -6.16 -31.12 -9.86
C HIS A 317 -5.49 -31.35 -11.22
N ASN A 318 -4.56 -32.30 -11.27
CA ASN A 318 -4.02 -32.87 -12.52
C ASN A 318 -4.05 -34.41 -12.50
N GLU A 319 -4.98 -34.95 -11.71
CA GLU A 319 -5.10 -36.38 -11.43
C GLU A 319 -6.05 -37.08 -12.43
N ALA A 320 -5.85 -38.39 -12.62
CA ALA A 320 -6.75 -39.24 -13.39
C ALA A 320 -7.98 -39.71 -12.59
N GLY A 321 -7.87 -39.74 -11.27
CA GLY A 321 -8.90 -40.28 -10.37
C GLY A 321 -8.89 -41.81 -10.30
N SER A 322 -9.49 -42.36 -9.24
CA SER A 322 -9.53 -43.81 -9.00
C SER A 322 -10.28 -44.52 -10.13
N GLY A 323 -9.56 -45.31 -10.94
CA GLY A 323 -10.15 -46.03 -12.07
C GLY A 323 -10.66 -45.12 -13.20
N GLY A 324 -10.15 -43.89 -13.31
CA GLY A 324 -10.47 -42.96 -14.39
C GLY A 324 -9.68 -43.20 -15.66
N SER A 325 -10.32 -42.96 -16.81
CA SER A 325 -9.69 -43.11 -18.13
C SER A 325 -9.00 -41.83 -18.63
N TYR A 326 -9.17 -40.72 -17.93
CA TYR A 326 -8.72 -39.39 -18.36
C TYR A 326 -7.95 -38.70 -17.25
N THR A 327 -6.74 -38.21 -17.57
CA THR A 327 -5.99 -37.29 -16.71
C THR A 327 -6.33 -35.87 -17.11
N TYR A 328 -6.85 -35.08 -16.16
CA TYR A 328 -7.12 -33.67 -16.43
C TYR A 328 -5.83 -32.86 -16.57
N ASN A 329 -5.76 -31.98 -17.57
CA ASN A 329 -4.67 -31.02 -17.72
C ASN A 329 -5.17 -29.59 -17.44
N PRO A 330 -4.83 -28.98 -16.29
CA PRO A 330 -5.35 -27.67 -15.91
C PRO A 330 -4.81 -26.52 -16.77
N THR A 331 -3.71 -26.69 -17.52
CA THR A 331 -3.17 -25.61 -18.37
C THR A 331 -4.08 -25.30 -19.56
N PHE A 332 -4.90 -26.26 -20.02
CA PHE A 332 -5.76 -26.07 -21.18
C PHE A 332 -6.77 -24.92 -20.95
N PHE A 333 -7.35 -24.86 -19.75
CA PHE A 333 -8.24 -23.77 -19.35
C PHE A 333 -7.63 -22.82 -18.32
N GLN A 334 -6.38 -22.99 -17.92
CA GLN A 334 -5.74 -22.24 -16.83
C GLN A 334 -6.64 -22.21 -15.59
N THR A 335 -7.06 -23.38 -15.12
CA THR A 335 -8.07 -23.49 -14.05
C THR A 335 -7.56 -23.10 -12.66
N TYR A 336 -6.25 -22.91 -12.52
CA TYR A 336 -5.62 -22.23 -11.38
C TYR A 336 -5.73 -20.69 -11.45
N GLY A 337 -6.34 -20.12 -12.50
CA GLY A 337 -6.55 -18.67 -12.63
C GLY A 337 -5.29 -17.92 -13.07
N PRO A 338 -5.14 -16.64 -12.68
CA PRO A 338 -3.91 -15.88 -12.88
C PRO A 338 -2.80 -16.27 -11.88
N TYR A 339 -2.99 -17.33 -11.10
CA TYR A 339 -2.15 -17.72 -9.98
C TYR A 339 -1.26 -18.93 -10.33
N ASP A 340 -0.25 -19.18 -9.51
CA ASP A 340 0.60 -20.36 -9.61
C ASP A 340 0.21 -21.45 -8.60
N GLY A 341 0.52 -22.70 -8.95
CA GLY A 341 0.25 -23.88 -8.13
C GLY A 341 -1.13 -24.51 -8.34
N ILE A 342 -1.25 -25.75 -7.89
CA ILE A 342 -2.45 -26.58 -7.98
C ILE A 342 -2.71 -27.28 -6.64
N LYS A 343 -3.67 -28.21 -6.57
CA LYS A 343 -3.84 -29.14 -5.44
C LYS A 343 -2.49 -29.68 -4.96
N ARG A 344 -2.27 -29.64 -3.64
CA ARG A 344 -1.04 -29.92 -2.87
C ARG A 344 0.02 -28.82 -2.85
N ASP A 345 -0.12 -27.72 -3.58
CA ASP A 345 0.74 -26.54 -3.43
C ASP A 345 0.12 -25.51 -2.48
N LEU A 346 0.95 -24.80 -1.70
CA LEU A 346 0.50 -23.63 -0.91
C LEU A 346 0.69 -22.27 -1.63
N TRP A 347 1.05 -22.30 -2.92
CA TRP A 347 0.96 -21.16 -3.82
C TRP A 347 -0.49 -20.68 -3.99
N GLU A 348 -0.71 -19.43 -4.42
CA GLU A 348 -2.07 -18.85 -4.50
C GLU A 348 -3.06 -19.77 -5.27
N GLY A 349 -2.68 -20.39 -6.38
CA GLY A 349 -3.57 -21.26 -7.17
C GLY A 349 -3.98 -22.57 -6.47
N GLY A 350 -3.24 -22.99 -5.44
CA GLY A 350 -3.56 -24.15 -4.62
C GLY A 350 -4.48 -23.84 -3.43
N ILE A 351 -4.44 -22.61 -2.90
CA ILE A 351 -5.15 -22.26 -1.64
C ILE A 351 -6.08 -21.04 -1.72
N ARG A 352 -5.99 -20.18 -2.73
CA ARG A 352 -6.92 -19.05 -2.93
C ARG A 352 -8.15 -19.53 -3.69
N MET A 353 -9.27 -19.63 -2.98
CA MET A 353 -10.45 -20.32 -3.47
C MET A 353 -11.43 -19.36 -4.15
N PRO A 354 -12.20 -19.84 -5.15
CA PRO A 354 -13.29 -19.07 -5.73
C PRO A 354 -14.37 -18.86 -4.67
N ALA A 355 -14.43 -17.70 -4.01
CA ALA A 355 -15.41 -17.43 -2.97
C ALA A 355 -16.40 -16.35 -3.42
N ILE A 356 -17.61 -16.78 -3.74
CA ILE A 356 -18.74 -15.90 -4.07
C ILE A 356 -19.87 -16.12 -3.07
N VAL A 357 -20.45 -15.02 -2.59
CA VAL A 357 -21.41 -15.03 -1.47
C VAL A 357 -22.64 -14.23 -1.88
N ARG A 358 -23.83 -14.80 -1.69
CA ARG A 358 -25.10 -14.17 -2.04
C ARG A 358 -26.05 -14.19 -0.86
N TRP A 359 -26.58 -13.03 -0.52
CA TRP A 359 -27.66 -12.86 0.46
C TRP A 359 -28.44 -11.59 0.09
N PRO A 360 -29.51 -11.69 -0.72
CA PRO A 360 -30.14 -10.51 -1.32
C PRO A 360 -30.63 -9.45 -0.32
N ALA A 361 -31.07 -9.87 0.88
CA ALA A 361 -31.52 -8.94 1.92
C ALA A 361 -30.38 -8.33 2.76
N GLY A 362 -29.18 -8.92 2.78
CA GLY A 362 -28.10 -8.53 3.69
C GLY A 362 -26.78 -8.13 3.03
N ILE A 363 -26.55 -8.48 1.76
CA ILE A 363 -25.29 -8.20 1.06
C ILE A 363 -25.59 -7.29 -0.15
N PRO A 364 -24.91 -6.14 -0.28
CA PRO A 364 -24.97 -5.33 -1.49
C PRO A 364 -24.52 -6.11 -2.72
N ALA A 365 -25.39 -6.17 -3.74
CA ALA A 365 -25.12 -6.86 -4.99
C ALA A 365 -23.95 -6.22 -5.78
N ALA A 366 -23.32 -7.02 -6.63
CA ALA A 366 -22.21 -6.65 -7.51
C ALA A 366 -21.03 -5.98 -6.78
N THR A 367 -20.72 -6.42 -5.57
CA THR A 367 -19.59 -5.89 -4.79
C THR A 367 -18.43 -6.87 -4.71
N THR A 368 -17.24 -6.38 -4.36
CA THR A 368 -16.06 -7.20 -4.14
C THR A 368 -15.39 -6.82 -2.82
N SER A 369 -14.61 -7.73 -2.25
CA SER A 369 -13.72 -7.44 -1.12
C SER A 369 -12.38 -8.11 -1.32
N ALA A 370 -11.31 -7.35 -1.08
CA ALA A 370 -9.93 -7.84 -1.07
C ALA A 370 -9.40 -8.09 0.35
N ALA A 371 -10.25 -7.99 1.37
CA ALA A 371 -9.86 -8.33 2.74
C ALA A 371 -9.51 -9.83 2.82
N PRO A 372 -8.37 -10.20 3.41
CA PRO A 372 -8.00 -11.60 3.57
C PRO A 372 -8.96 -12.30 4.55
N SER A 373 -9.35 -13.52 4.20
CA SER A 373 -10.16 -14.40 5.06
C SER A 373 -9.83 -15.86 4.77
N GLN A 374 -10.13 -16.77 5.70
CA GLN A 374 -9.91 -18.20 5.54
C GLN A 374 -11.11 -19.00 6.12
N PHE A 375 -11.21 -20.30 5.82
CA PHE A 375 -12.41 -21.09 6.16
C PHE A 375 -12.84 -21.07 7.64
N HIS A 376 -11.91 -20.88 8.57
CA HIS A 376 -12.23 -20.86 9.99
C HIS A 376 -13.11 -19.66 10.39
N ASP A 377 -13.07 -18.57 9.61
CA ASP A 377 -13.90 -17.37 9.79
C ASP A 377 -15.41 -17.66 9.62
N TRP A 378 -15.78 -18.70 8.88
CA TRP A 378 -17.19 -19.04 8.66
C TRP A 378 -17.92 -19.47 9.93
N LEU A 379 -17.24 -20.15 10.87
CA LEU A 379 -17.86 -20.49 12.16
C LEU A 379 -18.26 -19.24 12.94
N ALA A 380 -17.34 -18.27 13.05
CA ALA A 380 -17.60 -17.00 13.72
C ALA A 380 -18.70 -16.20 13.02
N THR A 381 -18.67 -16.16 11.69
CA THR A 381 -19.69 -15.49 10.85
C THR A 381 -21.08 -16.08 11.07
N PHE A 382 -21.20 -17.41 11.08
CA PHE A 382 -22.50 -18.08 11.25
C PHE A 382 -23.01 -17.99 12.69
N ALA A 383 -22.12 -18.00 13.68
CA ALA A 383 -22.50 -17.78 15.08
C ALA A 383 -23.11 -16.38 15.27
N GLU A 384 -22.47 -15.33 14.72
CA GLU A 384 -22.98 -13.95 14.78
C GLU A 384 -24.37 -13.85 14.13
N LEU A 385 -24.54 -14.36 12.90
CA LEU A 385 -25.82 -14.33 12.18
C LEU A 385 -26.91 -15.16 12.89
N ALA A 386 -26.53 -16.21 13.61
CA ALA A 386 -27.44 -17.01 14.40
C ALA A 386 -27.82 -16.36 15.75
N GLY A 387 -27.17 -15.25 16.12
CA GLY A 387 -27.38 -14.56 17.39
C GLY A 387 -26.80 -15.29 18.59
N VAL A 388 -25.74 -16.09 18.39
CA VAL A 388 -25.03 -16.83 19.44
C VAL A 388 -23.56 -16.46 19.47
N ARG A 389 -22.91 -16.64 20.62
CA ARG A 389 -21.49 -16.33 20.80
C ARG A 389 -20.63 -17.38 20.14
N VAL A 390 -19.56 -16.98 19.46
CA VAL A 390 -18.61 -17.95 18.91
C VAL A 390 -17.87 -18.69 20.06
N PRO A 391 -17.63 -20.02 19.97
CA PRO A 391 -16.76 -20.72 20.91
C PRO A 391 -15.34 -20.16 20.84
N GLU A 392 -14.71 -19.94 21.99
CA GLU A 392 -13.32 -19.41 22.09
C GLU A 392 -12.30 -20.28 21.36
N ARG A 393 -12.57 -21.59 21.26
CA ARG A 393 -11.74 -22.50 20.47
C ARG A 393 -11.61 -22.08 19.01
N SER A 394 -12.61 -21.40 18.44
CA SER A 394 -12.54 -20.96 17.06
C SER A 394 -11.39 -19.97 16.87
N ASP A 395 -10.64 -20.10 15.78
CA ASP A 395 -9.63 -19.11 15.39
C ASP A 395 -10.24 -18.01 14.50
N GLY A 396 -11.53 -18.13 14.16
CA GLY A 396 -12.24 -17.30 13.19
C GLY A 396 -12.66 -15.95 13.71
N VAL A 397 -12.61 -14.96 12.83
CA VAL A 397 -13.30 -13.68 13.00
C VAL A 397 -14.52 -13.64 12.10
N SER A 398 -15.58 -12.96 12.54
CA SER A 398 -16.78 -12.85 11.71
C SER A 398 -16.52 -11.99 10.47
N LEU A 399 -17.03 -12.44 9.33
CA LEU A 399 -16.99 -11.73 8.06
C LEU A 399 -18.23 -10.86 7.82
N VAL A 400 -19.19 -10.81 8.76
CA VAL A 400 -20.42 -10.01 8.60
C VAL A 400 -20.10 -8.55 8.21
N PRO A 401 -19.11 -7.85 8.82
CA PRO A 401 -18.78 -6.49 8.40
C PRO A 401 -18.25 -6.41 6.97
N THR A 402 -17.41 -7.35 6.56
CA THR A 402 -16.90 -7.43 5.18
C THR A 402 -18.02 -7.72 4.17
N LEU A 403 -18.98 -8.58 4.54
CA LEU A 403 -20.08 -9.00 3.68
C LEU A 403 -21.16 -7.92 3.52
N THR A 404 -21.54 -7.27 4.61
CA THR A 404 -22.62 -6.27 4.63
C THR A 404 -22.12 -4.85 4.32
N GLY A 405 -20.85 -4.56 4.61
CA GLY A 405 -20.32 -3.19 4.60
C GLY A 405 -20.62 -2.41 5.89
N GLU A 406 -21.19 -3.06 6.91
CA GLU A 406 -21.59 -2.44 8.17
C GLU A 406 -20.74 -2.94 9.34
N GLY A 407 -20.24 -2.03 10.17
CA GLY A 407 -19.38 -2.35 11.31
C GLY A 407 -17.88 -2.38 10.96
N VAL A 408 -17.07 -2.90 11.87
CA VAL A 408 -15.60 -2.91 11.76
C VAL A 408 -15.11 -4.36 11.70
N GLN A 409 -14.44 -4.71 10.60
CA GLN A 409 -13.84 -6.03 10.43
C GLN A 409 -12.66 -6.21 11.38
N LYS A 410 -12.73 -7.23 12.24
CA LYS A 410 -11.56 -7.66 13.03
C LYS A 410 -10.53 -8.32 12.13
N LYS A 411 -9.25 -8.16 12.46
CA LYS A 411 -8.15 -8.80 11.73
C LYS A 411 -8.21 -10.32 11.91
N GLY A 412 -8.38 -11.04 10.81
CA GLY A 412 -8.33 -12.51 10.79
C GLY A 412 -6.91 -13.04 10.60
N THR A 413 -6.78 -14.36 10.61
CA THR A 413 -5.52 -15.07 10.41
C THR A 413 -5.57 -15.86 9.11
N VAL A 414 -4.47 -15.89 8.36
CA VAL A 414 -4.28 -16.86 7.27
C VAL A 414 -3.06 -17.68 7.62
N TYR A 415 -3.27 -18.95 7.92
CA TYR A 415 -2.20 -19.87 8.31
C TYR A 415 -2.41 -21.28 7.72
N SER A 416 -1.37 -21.83 7.11
CA SER A 416 -1.36 -23.16 6.53
C SER A 416 -0.04 -23.87 6.81
N GLU A 417 -0.10 -25.15 7.17
CA GLU A 417 1.07 -26.04 7.24
C GLU A 417 0.70 -27.38 6.62
N TYR A 418 1.55 -27.94 5.78
CA TYR A 418 1.21 -29.14 5.02
C TYR A 418 2.43 -29.94 4.62
N TYR A 419 2.37 -31.26 4.76
CA TYR A 419 3.37 -32.18 4.22
C TYR A 419 2.82 -32.95 3.02
N TYR A 420 3.50 -32.82 1.87
CA TYR A 420 3.28 -33.68 0.72
C TYR A 420 4.54 -33.82 -0.12
N SER A 421 4.97 -35.06 -0.35
CA SER A 421 6.13 -35.35 -1.20
C SER A 421 5.84 -35.07 -2.67
N GLY A 422 6.82 -34.53 -3.40
CA GLY A 422 6.70 -34.21 -4.83
C GLY A 422 7.07 -32.76 -5.10
N SER A 423 6.69 -32.25 -6.27
CA SER A 423 7.04 -30.90 -6.69
C SER A 423 5.85 -30.18 -7.33
N THR A 424 5.87 -28.85 -7.26
CA THR A 424 5.00 -27.98 -8.05
C THR A 424 5.18 -28.29 -9.55
N PRO A 425 4.10 -28.37 -10.35
CA PRO A 425 4.20 -28.68 -11.77
C PRO A 425 5.10 -27.71 -12.56
N ASN A 426 5.75 -28.21 -13.61
CA ASN A 426 6.57 -27.42 -14.53
C ASN A 426 5.76 -26.77 -15.66
N TYR A 427 4.59 -26.22 -15.35
CA TYR A 427 3.76 -25.57 -16.38
C TYR A 427 4.43 -24.29 -16.88
N SER A 428 4.39 -24.06 -18.19
CA SER A 428 4.97 -22.86 -18.81
C SER A 428 4.29 -21.56 -18.38
N ASP A 429 3.06 -21.66 -17.89
CA ASP A 429 2.26 -20.54 -17.39
C ASP A 429 2.74 -20.07 -16.00
N PHE A 430 3.38 -20.95 -15.22
CA PHE A 430 3.90 -20.62 -13.89
C PHE A 430 5.19 -19.82 -13.96
N GLU A 431 5.50 -19.06 -12.93
CA GLU A 431 6.79 -18.39 -12.79
C GLU A 431 7.93 -19.40 -12.77
N VAL A 432 9.05 -19.03 -13.40
CA VAL A 432 10.21 -19.91 -13.52
C VAL A 432 10.72 -20.36 -12.14
N SER A 433 10.61 -19.49 -11.14
CA SER A 433 10.97 -19.74 -9.74
C SER A 433 10.04 -20.70 -9.00
N HIS A 434 8.84 -20.98 -9.52
CA HIS A 434 7.86 -21.88 -8.90
C HIS A 434 7.83 -23.27 -9.55
N ARG A 435 8.29 -23.39 -10.80
CA ARG A 435 8.32 -24.64 -11.56
C ARG A 435 9.24 -25.67 -10.91
N GLY A 436 8.72 -26.86 -10.63
CA GLY A 436 9.53 -27.99 -10.17
C GLY A 436 10.03 -27.87 -8.73
N VAL A 437 9.60 -26.84 -8.01
CA VAL A 437 9.95 -26.61 -6.60
C VAL A 437 9.44 -27.77 -5.76
N ALA A 438 10.33 -28.35 -4.95
CA ALA A 438 9.95 -29.42 -4.02
C ALA A 438 8.95 -28.91 -2.98
N ARG A 439 7.89 -29.69 -2.76
CA ARG A 439 6.82 -29.41 -1.78
C ARG A 439 7.26 -29.80 -0.38
N ASN A 440 7.35 -31.12 -0.11
CA ASN A 440 7.61 -31.71 1.20
C ASN A 440 6.86 -30.95 2.32
N HIS A 441 7.55 -30.51 3.38
CA HIS A 441 6.95 -29.60 4.35
C HIS A 441 6.81 -28.20 3.75
N GLN A 442 5.58 -27.69 3.74
CA GLN A 442 5.20 -26.38 3.25
C GLN A 442 4.53 -25.58 4.36
N GLN A 443 4.66 -24.26 4.31
CA GLN A 443 4.04 -23.37 5.28
C GLN A 443 3.71 -22.02 4.65
N VAL A 444 2.54 -21.48 5.00
CA VAL A 444 2.09 -20.13 4.66
C VAL A 444 1.61 -19.42 5.92
N ILE A 445 1.96 -18.14 6.04
CA ILE A 445 1.39 -17.22 7.03
C ILE A 445 1.31 -15.80 6.46
N GLN A 446 0.32 -15.01 6.87
CA GLN A 446 0.17 -13.62 6.41
C GLN A 446 0.32 -12.60 7.55
N ILE A 447 0.97 -11.47 7.25
CA ILE A 447 1.00 -10.26 8.08
C ILE A 447 0.55 -9.10 7.19
N GLY A 448 -0.67 -8.62 7.40
CA GLY A 448 -1.27 -7.59 6.54
C GLY A 448 -1.45 -8.11 5.11
N ASP A 449 -0.93 -7.38 4.13
CA ASP A 449 -0.97 -7.78 2.71
C ASP A 449 0.20 -8.68 2.29
N PHE A 450 1.13 -8.95 3.21
CA PHE A 450 2.31 -9.77 2.93
C PHE A 450 2.04 -11.23 3.26
N LYS A 451 2.18 -12.10 2.26
CA LYS A 451 2.18 -13.55 2.38
C LYS A 451 3.62 -14.06 2.40
N ALA A 452 3.95 -14.80 3.44
CA ALA A 452 5.20 -15.53 3.54
C ALA A 452 4.96 -17.01 3.22
N ILE A 453 5.67 -17.56 2.24
CA ILE A 453 5.63 -18.98 1.87
C ILE A 453 7.02 -19.61 1.87
N ARG A 454 7.13 -20.80 2.47
CA ARG A 454 8.31 -21.66 2.35
C ARG A 454 7.89 -23.09 2.07
N THR A 455 8.70 -23.78 1.27
CA THR A 455 8.51 -25.18 0.89
C THR A 455 9.81 -25.94 1.13
N ASN A 456 9.76 -27.26 1.08
CA ASN A 456 10.90 -28.13 1.35
C ASN A 456 11.60 -27.82 2.68
N ILE A 457 10.82 -27.51 3.71
CA ILE A 457 11.34 -27.09 5.01
C ILE A 457 12.13 -28.23 5.64
N SER A 458 13.39 -27.97 5.96
CA SER A 458 14.28 -28.91 6.66
C SER A 458 14.50 -28.54 8.12
N SER A 459 14.44 -27.24 8.45
CA SER A 459 14.48 -26.72 9.82
C SER A 459 13.83 -25.34 9.87
N HIS A 460 13.52 -24.86 11.08
CA HIS A 460 12.89 -23.55 11.23
C HIS A 460 13.81 -22.41 10.82
N GLU A 461 15.07 -22.45 11.25
CA GLU A 461 16.05 -21.41 11.00
C GLU A 461 16.67 -21.53 9.59
N GLY A 462 16.91 -22.75 9.11
CA GLY A 462 17.59 -22.99 7.83
C GLY A 462 16.70 -22.95 6.58
N SER A 463 15.40 -22.67 6.73
CA SER A 463 14.45 -22.57 5.62
C SER A 463 13.70 -21.25 5.67
N ASP A 464 14.17 -20.28 4.88
CA ASP A 464 13.58 -18.94 4.80
C ASP A 464 12.28 -18.91 4.01
N PHE A 465 11.46 -17.92 4.34
CA PHE A 465 10.26 -17.56 3.59
C PHE A 465 10.62 -16.75 2.35
N ARG A 466 9.89 -17.00 1.26
CA ARG A 466 9.69 -16.02 0.19
C ARG A 466 8.50 -15.15 0.56
N ILE A 467 8.62 -13.84 0.44
CA ILE A 467 7.64 -12.88 0.95
C ILE A 467 7.06 -12.06 -0.20
N TYR A 468 5.74 -12.08 -0.37
CA TYR A 468 5.04 -11.44 -1.48
C TYR A 468 3.95 -10.51 -0.96
N ASN A 469 3.78 -9.33 -1.58
CA ASN A 469 2.59 -8.51 -1.36
C ASN A 469 1.46 -9.01 -2.27
N VAL A 470 0.58 -9.85 -1.74
CA VAL A 470 -0.48 -10.53 -2.52
C VAL A 470 -1.69 -9.64 -2.82
N ALA A 471 -1.70 -8.40 -2.33
CA ALA A 471 -2.67 -7.39 -2.75
C ALA A 471 -2.32 -6.79 -4.13
N THR A 472 -1.03 -6.65 -4.44
CA THR A 472 -0.54 -6.06 -5.70
C THR A 472 0.15 -7.06 -6.64
N ASP A 473 0.66 -8.17 -6.11
CA ASP A 473 1.36 -9.23 -6.84
C ASP A 473 0.69 -10.58 -6.59
N VAL A 474 -0.47 -10.77 -7.20
CA VAL A 474 -1.30 -11.97 -6.98
C VAL A 474 -0.68 -13.26 -7.51
N LYS A 475 0.35 -13.15 -8.37
CA LYS A 475 1.05 -14.31 -8.95
C LYS A 475 2.34 -14.66 -8.19
N GLU A 476 2.69 -13.88 -7.17
CA GLU A 476 3.89 -14.12 -6.34
C GLU A 476 5.18 -14.06 -7.18
N THR A 477 5.26 -13.06 -8.06
CA THR A 477 6.38 -12.91 -9.03
C THR A 477 7.65 -12.33 -8.41
N THR A 478 7.51 -11.47 -7.41
CA THR A 478 8.65 -10.70 -6.83
C THR A 478 8.79 -10.98 -5.35
N ASP A 479 9.85 -11.73 -4.97
CA ASP A 479 10.20 -11.94 -3.57
C ASP A 479 10.75 -10.63 -2.96
N LEU A 480 10.04 -10.13 -1.96
CA LEU A 480 10.32 -8.87 -1.26
C LEU A 480 11.12 -9.08 0.04
N ASN A 481 11.66 -10.28 0.27
CA ASN A 481 12.47 -10.55 1.44
C ASN A 481 13.63 -9.53 1.58
N GLY A 482 13.74 -8.91 2.75
CA GLY A 482 14.77 -7.92 3.07
C GLY A 482 14.52 -6.50 2.53
N GLN A 483 13.38 -6.24 1.87
CA GLN A 483 13.05 -4.91 1.38
C GLN A 483 12.51 -3.98 2.50
N PRO A 484 12.77 -2.66 2.45
CA PRO A 484 12.23 -1.71 3.42
C PRO A 484 10.69 -1.72 3.47
N GLY A 485 10.12 -1.66 4.67
CA GLY A 485 8.65 -1.67 4.87
C GLY A 485 7.99 -3.04 4.75
N VAL A 486 8.76 -4.12 4.55
CA VAL A 486 8.27 -5.50 4.46
C VAL A 486 8.56 -6.22 5.78
N PRO A 487 7.61 -7.00 6.35
CA PRO A 487 7.87 -7.78 7.54
C PRO A 487 9.04 -8.76 7.33
N THR A 488 9.89 -8.86 8.35
CA THR A 488 11.14 -9.60 8.32
C THR A 488 10.94 -11.13 8.42
N GLN A 489 11.97 -11.88 8.02
CA GLN A 489 12.01 -13.33 8.25
C GLN A 489 11.72 -13.71 9.71
N ARG A 490 12.29 -12.95 10.66
CA ARG A 490 12.14 -13.25 12.08
C ARG A 490 10.71 -13.05 12.54
N GLU A 491 10.04 -11.98 12.10
CA GLU A 491 8.64 -11.73 12.45
C GLU A 491 7.72 -12.87 11.99
N PHE A 492 7.87 -13.33 10.74
CA PHE A 492 7.10 -14.47 10.25
C PHE A 492 7.42 -15.78 10.97
N LYS A 493 8.71 -16.08 11.18
CA LYS A 493 9.18 -17.30 11.88
C LYS A 493 8.67 -17.33 13.33
N ASP A 494 8.74 -16.21 14.05
CA ASP A 494 8.20 -16.09 15.40
C ASP A 494 6.69 -16.29 15.44
N LEU A 495 5.97 -15.63 14.53
CA LEU A 495 4.51 -15.71 14.49
C LEU A 495 4.04 -17.16 14.26
N VAL A 496 4.71 -17.90 13.37
CA VAL A 496 4.43 -19.33 13.17
C VAL A 496 4.48 -20.11 14.48
N LEU A 497 5.53 -19.96 15.29
CA LEU A 497 5.69 -20.70 16.53
C LEU A 497 4.65 -20.26 17.59
N ARG A 498 4.25 -18.99 17.55
CA ARG A 498 3.26 -18.39 18.46
C ARG A 498 1.80 -18.71 18.10
N SER A 499 1.52 -19.13 16.87
CA SER A 499 0.15 -19.38 16.40
C SER A 499 -0.23 -20.86 16.30
N ARG A 500 0.67 -21.81 16.58
CA ARG A 500 0.43 -23.24 16.34
C ARG A 500 0.65 -24.12 17.56
N ARG A 501 0.12 -25.34 17.48
CA ARG A 501 0.43 -26.47 18.37
C ARG A 501 1.08 -27.60 17.59
N THR A 502 1.94 -28.38 18.24
CA THR A 502 2.48 -29.63 17.67
C THR A 502 1.37 -30.66 17.52
N SER A 503 1.52 -31.59 16.58
CA SER A 503 0.61 -32.71 16.37
C SER A 503 1.40 -34.00 16.25
N ALA A 504 1.06 -34.99 17.08
CA ALA A 504 1.72 -36.30 17.04
C ALA A 504 1.49 -37.03 15.71
N ASP A 505 0.32 -36.82 15.09
CA ASP A 505 -0.07 -37.49 13.84
C ASP A 505 0.39 -36.71 12.59
N ALA A 506 0.97 -35.52 12.76
CA ALA A 506 1.42 -34.63 11.69
C ALA A 506 2.66 -33.83 12.12
N SER A 507 3.77 -34.55 12.38
CA SER A 507 5.03 -33.94 12.84
C SER A 507 5.59 -32.92 11.85
N ARG A 508 6.29 -31.91 12.36
CA ARG A 508 7.00 -30.88 11.58
C ARG A 508 8.48 -30.79 11.99
N PRO A 509 9.39 -30.39 11.09
CA PRO A 509 10.82 -30.22 11.40
C PRO A 509 11.11 -29.13 12.44
N TYR A 510 10.11 -28.34 12.79
CA TYR A 510 10.18 -27.21 13.72
C TYR A 510 9.31 -27.42 14.98
N ASP A 511 8.88 -28.66 15.26
CA ASP A 511 8.08 -28.97 16.45
C ASP A 511 8.85 -28.85 17.77
N ALA A 512 10.18 -28.93 17.71
CA ALA A 512 11.06 -28.81 18.88
C ALA A 512 11.57 -27.38 19.13
N GLU A 513 11.26 -26.43 18.25
CA GLU A 513 11.70 -25.05 18.39
C GLU A 513 11.03 -24.39 19.60
N LEU A 514 11.82 -23.62 20.35
CA LEU A 514 11.30 -22.86 21.48
C LEU A 514 10.44 -21.70 20.96
N ILE A 515 9.19 -21.64 21.40
CA ILE A 515 8.30 -20.52 21.11
C ILE A 515 8.92 -19.27 21.74
N PRO A 516 9.22 -18.22 20.95
CA PRO A 516 9.85 -17.03 21.47
C PRO A 516 8.85 -16.17 22.25
N GLY A 517 9.26 -15.65 23.40
CA GLY A 517 8.55 -14.57 24.07
C GLY A 517 8.58 -13.28 23.25
N ILE A 518 7.86 -12.25 23.71
CA ILE A 518 7.92 -10.90 23.15
C ILE A 518 8.69 -9.96 24.08
N PRO A 519 9.32 -8.89 23.54
CA PRO A 519 9.81 -7.79 24.36
C PRO A 519 8.65 -7.11 25.10
N LEU A 520 8.86 -6.72 26.35
CA LEU A 520 7.95 -5.85 27.11
C LEU A 520 8.74 -4.61 27.55
N PRO A 521 8.52 -3.43 26.95
CA PRO A 521 9.29 -2.22 27.22
C PRO A 521 9.05 -1.66 28.63
N GLY A 522 7.94 -2.03 29.28
CA GLY A 522 7.64 -1.80 30.68
C GLY A 522 6.61 -2.80 31.18
N TYR A 523 6.64 -3.13 32.48
CA TYR A 523 5.71 -4.09 33.04
C TYR A 523 5.36 -3.81 34.51
N ALA A 524 4.14 -4.19 34.88
CA ALA A 524 3.69 -4.29 36.26
C ALA A 524 3.36 -5.76 36.58
N ASN A 525 3.38 -6.14 37.86
CA ASN A 525 2.95 -7.48 38.27
C ASN A 525 1.43 -7.58 38.22
N GLY A 526 0.90 -8.63 37.57
CA GLY A 526 -0.52 -8.98 37.63
C GLY A 526 -1.12 -9.45 36.31
N LEU A 527 -2.44 -9.61 36.33
CA LEU A 527 -3.32 -9.89 35.20
C LEU A 527 -4.43 -8.85 35.18
N GLU A 528 -4.90 -8.52 33.99
CA GLU A 528 -6.13 -7.80 33.76
C GLU A 528 -7.25 -8.82 33.85
N TRP A 529 -8.40 -8.38 34.34
CA TRP A 529 -9.60 -9.19 34.32
C TRP A 529 -10.78 -8.37 33.79
N LYS A 530 -11.65 -9.05 33.05
CA LYS A 530 -12.93 -8.53 32.57
C LYS A 530 -14.01 -9.53 32.94
N ALA A 531 -15.07 -9.06 33.58
CA ALA A 531 -16.23 -9.85 33.97
C ALA A 531 -17.41 -9.57 33.02
N TYR A 532 -18.14 -10.62 32.70
CA TYR A 532 -19.23 -10.63 31.74
C TYR A 532 -20.43 -11.37 32.31
N GLU A 533 -21.61 -10.94 31.91
CA GLU A 533 -22.87 -11.57 32.32
C GLU A 533 -23.57 -12.18 31.11
N GLY A 534 -23.78 -13.49 31.13
CA GLY A 534 -24.59 -14.18 30.14
C GLY A 534 -24.75 -15.66 30.45
N GLU A 535 -25.76 -16.29 29.85
CA GLU A 535 -25.83 -17.75 29.79
C GLU A 535 -24.93 -18.23 28.64
N TYR A 536 -24.06 -19.20 28.92
CA TYR A 536 -23.04 -19.66 27.97
C TYR A 536 -23.10 -21.18 27.79
N ALA A 537 -23.50 -21.62 26.60
CA ALA A 537 -23.54 -23.04 26.24
C ALA A 537 -22.13 -23.66 26.12
N TRP A 538 -21.12 -22.83 25.87
CA TRP A 538 -19.71 -23.15 25.71
C TRP A 538 -18.86 -21.97 26.18
N VAL A 539 -17.55 -22.13 26.32
CA VAL A 539 -16.64 -21.02 26.65
C VAL A 539 -16.65 -20.04 25.46
N PRO A 540 -17.17 -18.82 25.64
CA PRO A 540 -17.34 -17.88 24.53
C PRO A 540 -16.07 -17.06 24.28
N ALA A 541 -15.89 -16.55 23.07
CA ALA A 541 -14.85 -15.56 22.77
C ALA A 541 -15.18 -14.19 23.39
N LEU A 542 -14.90 -14.04 24.69
CA LEU A 542 -15.26 -12.88 25.51
C LEU A 542 -14.63 -11.56 25.06
N GLU A 543 -13.55 -11.60 24.27
CA GLU A 543 -12.90 -10.43 23.68
C GLU A 543 -13.80 -9.69 22.68
N ASN A 544 -14.89 -10.32 22.24
CA ASN A 544 -15.89 -9.74 21.35
C ASN A 544 -17.06 -9.08 22.11
N GLU A 545 -17.10 -9.23 23.43
CA GLU A 545 -18.22 -8.80 24.27
C GLU A 545 -17.89 -7.51 25.03
N THR A 546 -18.92 -6.82 25.49
CA THR A 546 -18.77 -5.68 26.40
C THR A 546 -18.76 -6.17 27.85
N PRO A 547 -17.70 -5.92 28.63
CA PRO A 547 -17.65 -6.34 30.03
C PRO A 547 -18.56 -5.47 30.92
N VAL A 548 -19.09 -6.06 31.98
CA VAL A 548 -19.85 -5.32 33.02
C VAL A 548 -18.94 -4.71 34.09
N ALA A 549 -17.74 -5.28 34.25
CA ALA A 549 -16.71 -4.79 35.16
C ALA A 549 -15.32 -5.23 34.65
N SER A 550 -14.30 -4.46 35.02
CA SER A 550 -12.90 -4.76 34.71
C SER A 550 -11.96 -4.21 35.77
N GLY A 551 -10.76 -4.77 35.84
CA GLY A 551 -9.70 -4.31 36.73
C GLY A 551 -8.43 -5.13 36.58
N SER A 552 -7.57 -5.10 37.58
CA SER A 552 -6.37 -5.94 37.66
C SER A 552 -6.30 -6.73 38.97
N SER A 553 -5.53 -7.83 38.95
CA SER A 553 -5.26 -8.68 40.11
C SER A 553 -3.85 -9.27 40.01
N ALA A 554 -3.19 -9.53 41.15
CA ALA A 554 -1.83 -10.10 41.13
C ALA A 554 -1.76 -11.53 40.58
N ALA A 555 -2.87 -12.26 40.59
CA ALA A 555 -2.99 -13.63 40.10
C ALA A 555 -4.40 -13.88 39.55
N LEU A 556 -4.66 -15.10 39.09
CA LEU A 556 -6.01 -15.55 38.76
C LEU A 556 -6.92 -15.40 39.97
N SER A 557 -8.09 -14.81 39.75
CA SER A 557 -9.06 -14.55 40.82
C SER A 557 -10.47 -14.69 40.28
N LEU A 558 -11.27 -15.53 40.93
CA LEU A 558 -12.71 -15.63 40.72
C LEU A 558 -13.51 -14.71 41.66
N ALA A 559 -12.85 -14.00 42.59
CA ALA A 559 -13.50 -13.02 43.45
C ALA A 559 -13.99 -11.78 42.67
N VAL A 560 -13.52 -11.62 41.43
CA VAL A 560 -13.86 -10.51 40.52
C VAL A 560 -15.15 -10.75 39.73
N ARG A 561 -15.79 -11.91 39.90
CA ARG A 561 -17.07 -12.24 39.28
C ARG A 561 -18.14 -11.21 39.67
N SER A 562 -18.98 -10.81 38.71
CA SER A 562 -20.08 -9.87 38.98
C SER A 562 -21.31 -10.55 39.62
N ARG A 563 -21.42 -11.88 39.47
CA ARG A 563 -22.48 -12.72 40.01
C ARG A 563 -21.99 -14.17 40.21
N ASP A 564 -22.75 -14.96 40.96
CA ASP A 564 -22.38 -16.36 41.26
C ASP A 564 -22.71 -17.32 40.11
N GLU A 565 -23.77 -17.09 39.33
CA GLU A 565 -24.15 -17.97 38.21
C GLU A 565 -24.19 -17.19 36.89
N ASN A 566 -24.04 -17.91 35.77
CA ASN A 566 -24.11 -17.33 34.42
C ASN A 566 -23.05 -16.22 34.21
N VAL A 567 -21.82 -16.43 34.68
CA VAL A 567 -20.75 -15.42 34.61
C VAL A 567 -19.62 -15.88 33.70
N GLY A 568 -19.07 -14.94 32.95
CA GLY A 568 -17.87 -15.12 32.15
C GLY A 568 -16.74 -14.26 32.72
N ILE A 569 -15.51 -14.78 32.75
CA ILE A 569 -14.34 -14.01 33.15
C ILE A 569 -13.24 -14.25 32.14
N LEU A 570 -12.62 -13.17 31.69
CA LEU A 570 -11.42 -13.19 30.87
C LEU A 570 -10.29 -12.58 31.68
N HIS A 571 -9.22 -13.34 31.91
CA HIS A 571 -7.95 -12.82 32.39
C HIS A 571 -6.97 -12.68 31.23
N THR A 572 -6.34 -11.51 31.11
CA THR A 572 -5.35 -11.19 30.07
C THR A 572 -4.07 -10.64 30.68
N GLY A 573 -2.93 -10.90 30.04
CA GLY A 573 -1.63 -10.36 30.45
C GLY A 573 -0.50 -11.18 29.87
N TYR A 574 0.60 -11.27 30.61
CA TYR A 574 1.82 -11.97 30.19
C TYR A 574 2.27 -12.95 31.26
N LEU A 575 2.60 -14.16 30.84
CA LEU A 575 3.31 -15.15 31.62
C LEU A 575 4.82 -14.99 31.39
N ARG A 576 5.58 -14.78 32.47
CA ARG A 576 7.05 -14.79 32.41
C ARG A 576 7.58 -16.20 32.59
N VAL A 577 8.15 -16.74 31.53
CA VAL A 577 8.85 -18.02 31.50
C VAL A 577 10.28 -17.80 31.98
N PRO A 578 10.72 -18.45 33.08
CA PRO A 578 11.99 -18.14 33.74
C PRO A 578 13.23 -18.73 33.04
N ALA A 579 13.06 -19.83 32.31
CA ALA A 579 14.15 -20.53 31.63
C ALA A 579 13.65 -21.20 30.34
N ASP A 580 14.53 -21.30 29.35
CA ASP A 580 14.30 -22.07 28.13
C ASP A 580 13.99 -23.54 28.46
N GLY A 581 12.98 -24.11 27.82
CA GLY A 581 12.74 -25.55 27.88
C GLY A 581 11.29 -25.96 27.64
N THR A 582 10.98 -27.21 27.99
CA THR A 582 9.63 -27.77 27.81
C THR A 582 8.81 -27.60 29.07
N TYR A 583 7.63 -27.00 28.92
CA TYR A 583 6.66 -26.79 29.98
C TYR A 583 5.41 -27.64 29.75
N GLN A 584 4.74 -28.02 30.82
CA GLN A 584 3.39 -28.59 30.79
C GLN A 584 2.49 -27.75 31.67
N PHE A 585 1.32 -27.37 31.16
CA PHE A 585 0.31 -26.64 31.89
C PHE A 585 -0.83 -27.58 32.27
N HIS A 586 -1.44 -27.33 33.42
CA HIS A 586 -2.49 -28.16 34.00
C HIS A 586 -3.62 -27.24 34.46
N LEU A 587 -4.80 -27.39 33.87
CA LEU A 587 -5.98 -26.60 34.17
C LEU A 587 -6.97 -27.43 34.99
N ALA A 588 -7.45 -26.87 36.09
CA ALA A 588 -8.56 -27.41 36.87
C ALA A 588 -9.70 -26.38 36.89
N THR A 589 -10.91 -26.78 36.52
CA THR A 589 -12.08 -25.91 36.50
C THR A 589 -13.34 -26.65 36.94
N ASP A 590 -14.32 -25.94 37.48
CA ASP A 590 -15.61 -26.53 37.89
C ASP A 590 -16.56 -26.81 36.71
N THR A 591 -16.40 -26.09 35.61
CA THR A 591 -17.35 -26.06 34.49
C THR A 591 -16.61 -25.91 33.18
N GLY A 592 -16.39 -24.70 32.65
CA GLY A 592 -15.74 -24.51 31.35
C GLY A 592 -14.62 -23.47 31.41
N ALA A 593 -13.45 -23.82 30.89
CA ALA A 593 -12.36 -22.87 30.72
C ALA A 593 -11.51 -23.16 29.47
N PHE A 594 -10.87 -22.12 28.95
CA PHE A 594 -9.98 -22.20 27.80
C PHE A 594 -8.75 -21.33 28.06
N VAL A 595 -7.57 -21.77 27.63
CA VAL A 595 -6.33 -21.00 27.80
C VAL A 595 -5.62 -20.90 26.46
N ARG A 596 -5.18 -19.69 26.12
CA ARG A 596 -4.25 -19.42 25.01
C ARG A 596 -2.93 -18.87 25.53
N ILE A 597 -1.84 -19.25 24.87
CA ILE A 597 -0.52 -18.63 25.04
C ILE A 597 -0.06 -18.12 23.69
N HIS A 598 0.21 -16.81 23.59
CA HIS A 598 0.11 -16.12 22.31
C HIS A 598 -1.23 -16.48 21.64
N ASP A 599 -1.23 -16.81 20.34
CA ASP A 599 -2.43 -17.26 19.64
C ASP A 599 -2.64 -18.78 19.70
N ALA A 600 -1.63 -19.53 20.15
CA ALA A 600 -1.70 -20.97 20.27
C ALA A 600 -2.68 -21.41 21.36
N GLN A 601 -3.56 -22.36 21.03
CA GLN A 601 -4.45 -23.01 22.00
C GLN A 601 -3.63 -23.79 23.02
N LEU A 602 -3.66 -23.42 24.30
CA LEU A 602 -2.85 -24.04 25.34
C LEU A 602 -3.58 -25.21 26.01
N VAL A 603 -4.78 -24.97 26.53
CA VAL A 603 -5.64 -25.99 27.16
C VAL A 603 -7.11 -25.71 26.81
N ASP A 604 -7.83 -26.75 26.40
CA ASP A 604 -9.28 -26.72 26.12
C ASP A 604 -10.01 -27.60 27.15
N ALA A 605 -10.73 -26.96 28.08
CA ALA A 605 -11.58 -27.61 29.07
C ALA A 605 -13.03 -27.15 28.91
N ASP A 606 -13.55 -27.18 27.68
CA ASP A 606 -14.92 -26.78 27.40
C ASP A 606 -15.80 -27.95 26.93
N ARG A 607 -15.51 -28.52 25.75
CA ARG A 607 -16.32 -29.59 25.18
C ARG A 607 -15.85 -30.97 25.61
N ASN A 608 -16.79 -31.83 25.98
CA ASN A 608 -16.53 -33.17 26.53
C ASN A 608 -15.64 -33.16 27.78
N TYR A 609 -15.51 -31.99 28.42
CA TYR A 609 -14.81 -31.84 29.67
C TYR A 609 -15.67 -32.38 30.82
N THR A 610 -15.04 -33.13 31.72
CA THR A 610 -15.67 -33.57 32.96
C THR A 610 -15.36 -32.57 34.06
N ALA A 611 -16.38 -31.88 34.57
CA ALA A 611 -16.28 -30.91 35.67
C ALA A 611 -15.37 -31.41 36.81
N GLY A 612 -14.37 -30.61 37.20
CA GLY A 612 -13.41 -30.93 38.26
C GLY A 612 -12.25 -31.85 37.85
N SER A 613 -12.24 -32.39 36.62
CA SER A 613 -11.08 -33.14 36.11
C SER A 613 -9.94 -32.19 35.70
N GLU A 614 -8.69 -32.65 35.78
CA GLU A 614 -7.57 -31.85 35.31
C GLU A 614 -7.30 -32.10 33.82
N VAL A 615 -7.07 -31.03 33.05
CA VAL A 615 -6.66 -31.10 31.64
C VAL A 615 -5.22 -30.63 31.51
N SER A 616 -4.37 -31.42 30.84
CA SER A 616 -2.98 -31.03 30.56
C SER A 616 -2.82 -30.49 29.15
N SER A 617 -1.96 -29.49 28.98
CA SER A 617 -1.54 -29.00 27.66
C SER A 617 -0.67 -30.00 26.91
N GLY A 618 -0.09 -31.00 27.56
CA GLY A 618 1.08 -31.71 27.02
C GLY A 618 2.31 -30.80 26.95
N ASN A 619 3.32 -31.19 26.17
CA ASN A 619 4.61 -30.51 26.09
C ASN A 619 4.56 -29.22 25.25
N ILE A 620 5.00 -28.11 25.83
CA ILE A 620 5.09 -26.78 25.21
C ILE A 620 6.54 -26.29 25.27
N PRO A 621 7.26 -26.22 24.14
CA PRO A 621 8.62 -25.69 24.10
C PRO A 621 8.57 -24.15 24.19
N LEU A 622 9.03 -23.56 25.30
CA LEU A 622 9.03 -22.12 25.52
C LEU A 622 10.46 -21.59 25.71
N LYS A 623 10.74 -20.44 25.09
CA LYS A 623 11.93 -19.65 25.39
C LYS A 623 11.69 -18.83 26.66
N ALA A 624 12.73 -18.55 27.43
CA ALA A 624 12.64 -17.60 28.53
C ALA A 624 12.22 -16.22 28.02
N GLY A 625 11.34 -15.55 28.77
CA GLY A 625 10.79 -14.26 28.37
C GLY A 625 9.31 -14.13 28.71
N PHE A 626 8.65 -13.14 28.11
CA PHE A 626 7.24 -12.85 28.34
C PHE A 626 6.37 -13.42 27.24
N HIS A 627 5.31 -14.11 27.61
CA HIS A 627 4.38 -14.75 26.69
C HIS A 627 2.97 -14.23 26.99
N PRO A 628 2.28 -13.58 26.03
CA PRO A 628 0.87 -13.24 26.19
C PRO A 628 0.08 -14.47 26.62
N ILE A 629 -0.79 -14.32 27.60
CA ILE A 629 -1.66 -15.38 28.09
C ILE A 629 -3.09 -14.85 28.21
N ARG A 630 -4.05 -15.66 27.76
CA ARG A 630 -5.48 -15.37 27.85
C ARG A 630 -6.17 -16.58 28.47
N ILE A 631 -6.92 -16.36 29.54
CA ILE A 631 -7.58 -17.40 30.31
C ILE A 631 -9.06 -17.05 30.39
N TYR A 632 -9.87 -17.87 29.74
CA TYR A 632 -11.31 -17.73 29.64
C TYR A 632 -11.95 -18.69 30.61
N TYR A 633 -12.90 -18.19 31.37
CA TYR A 633 -13.70 -18.97 32.30
C TYR A 633 -15.17 -18.66 32.07
N ARG A 634 -15.99 -19.70 32.03
CA ARG A 634 -17.45 -19.57 32.13
C ARG A 634 -17.91 -20.32 33.36
N HIS A 635 -19.00 -19.85 33.96
CA HIS A 635 -19.69 -20.56 35.01
C HIS A 635 -21.20 -20.58 34.77
N GLY A 636 -21.79 -21.76 34.89
CA GLY A 636 -23.24 -21.99 34.80
C GLY A 636 -23.90 -22.02 36.18
N ALA A 637 -24.57 -23.13 36.50
CA ALA A 637 -25.26 -23.37 37.77
C ALA A 637 -24.56 -24.43 38.66
N ALA A 638 -23.23 -24.50 38.61
CA ALA A 638 -22.47 -25.46 39.41
C ALA A 638 -22.32 -24.98 40.87
N PRO A 639 -22.26 -25.87 41.87
CA PRO A 639 -22.31 -25.48 43.28
C PRO A 639 -21.01 -24.83 43.81
N THR A 640 -19.93 -24.84 43.02
CA THR A 640 -18.59 -24.42 43.44
C THR A 640 -17.92 -23.61 42.35
N HIS A 641 -17.12 -22.60 42.72
CA HIS A 641 -16.29 -21.80 41.82
C HIS A 641 -14.82 -22.24 41.87
N THR A 642 -14.31 -22.86 40.82
CA THR A 642 -12.91 -23.32 40.73
C THR A 642 -12.31 -22.95 39.38
N LEU A 643 -11.15 -22.30 39.42
CA LEU A 643 -10.27 -22.05 38.28
C LEU A 643 -8.83 -22.02 38.80
N GLY A 644 -8.02 -22.98 38.40
CA GLY A 644 -6.61 -23.06 38.77
C GLY A 644 -5.75 -23.45 37.58
N LEU A 645 -4.61 -22.77 37.43
CA LEU A 645 -3.63 -23.06 36.38
C LEU A 645 -2.27 -23.34 37.03
N SER A 646 -1.78 -24.55 36.82
CA SER A 646 -0.49 -25.03 37.30
C SER A 646 0.46 -25.30 36.14
N TRP A 647 1.76 -25.33 36.41
CA TRP A 647 2.78 -25.69 35.44
C TRP A 647 3.82 -26.65 36.00
N THR A 648 4.49 -27.37 35.11
CA THR A 648 5.72 -28.13 35.35
C THR A 648 6.73 -27.68 34.29
N GLY A 649 8.02 -27.57 34.63
CA GLY A 649 9.04 -27.10 33.69
C GLY A 649 10.47 -27.31 34.18
N PRO A 650 11.49 -26.79 33.47
CA PRO A 650 12.89 -26.90 33.87
C PRO A 650 13.13 -26.39 35.30
N GLY A 651 13.51 -27.28 36.21
CA GLY A 651 13.73 -26.95 37.62
C GLY A 651 12.45 -26.61 38.42
N ILE A 652 11.26 -26.81 37.84
CA ILE A 652 9.97 -26.50 38.44
C ILE A 652 9.16 -27.81 38.57
N ALA A 653 9.00 -28.30 39.79
CA ALA A 653 8.02 -29.34 40.10
C ALA A 653 6.60 -28.79 39.87
N LYS A 654 5.62 -29.67 39.61
CA LYS A 654 4.23 -29.27 39.39
C LYS A 654 3.73 -28.39 40.54
N GLN A 655 3.42 -27.14 40.22
CA GLN A 655 2.92 -26.15 41.17
C GLN A 655 1.96 -25.18 40.47
N GLU A 656 1.10 -24.52 41.24
CA GLU A 656 0.32 -23.39 40.75
C GLU A 656 1.25 -22.30 40.22
N ILE A 657 0.86 -21.64 39.13
CA ILE A 657 1.66 -20.54 38.58
C ILE A 657 1.67 -19.40 39.61
N PRO A 658 2.83 -18.99 40.14
CA PRO A 658 2.88 -17.98 41.18
C PRO A 658 2.47 -16.61 40.62
N ALA A 659 1.84 -15.77 41.45
CA ALA A 659 1.50 -14.37 41.11
C ALA A 659 2.69 -13.60 40.52
N THR A 660 3.91 -13.88 40.99
CA THR A 660 5.16 -13.28 40.50
C THR A 660 5.54 -13.65 39.06
N ALA A 661 4.84 -14.59 38.43
CA ALA A 661 5.02 -14.96 37.04
C ALA A 661 4.03 -14.24 36.09
N PHE A 662 3.03 -13.53 36.61
CA PHE A 662 2.08 -12.77 35.81
C PHE A 662 2.44 -11.29 35.74
N TYR A 663 2.31 -10.73 34.54
CA TYR A 663 2.66 -9.35 34.24
C TYR A 663 1.63 -8.66 33.35
N LEU A 664 1.49 -7.36 33.54
CA LEU A 664 0.80 -6.43 32.67
C LEU A 664 1.81 -5.61 31.89
N GLU A 665 1.48 -5.23 30.67
CA GLU A 665 2.19 -4.15 30.00
C GLU A 665 1.95 -2.87 30.81
N ALA A 666 3.01 -2.13 31.12
CA ALA A 666 2.86 -0.85 31.79
C ALA A 666 2.25 0.16 30.81
N GLU A 667 1.31 0.99 31.26
CA GLU A 667 0.80 2.12 30.47
C GLU A 667 1.98 2.89 29.86
N PRO A 668 2.03 3.03 28.52
CA PRO A 668 3.14 3.72 27.87
C PRO A 668 3.23 5.15 28.41
N GLN A 669 4.43 5.57 28.78
CA GLN A 669 4.67 6.97 29.07
C GLN A 669 4.68 7.72 27.74
N PRO A 670 3.88 8.80 27.57
CA PRO A 670 3.83 9.54 26.32
C PRO A 670 5.22 9.98 25.86
N SER A 671 5.57 9.68 24.61
CA SER A 671 6.75 10.23 23.96
C SER A 671 6.56 11.70 23.59
N ALA A 672 7.65 12.45 23.51
CA ALA A 672 7.59 13.80 22.97
C ALA A 672 7.60 13.74 21.43
N PRO A 673 6.86 14.62 20.74
CA PRO A 673 6.85 14.68 19.30
C PRO A 673 8.20 15.21 18.77
N GLU A 674 8.60 14.75 17.59
CA GLU A 674 9.78 15.20 16.85
C GLU A 674 9.33 15.90 15.56
N ALA A 675 9.71 17.17 15.43
CA ALA A 675 9.45 17.97 14.24
C ALA A 675 10.69 17.95 13.34
N ILE A 676 10.53 17.74 12.03
CA ILE A 676 11.62 17.58 11.07
C ILE A 676 11.58 18.69 10.02
N ASP A 677 12.75 19.29 9.74
CA ASP A 677 12.87 20.38 8.76
C ASP A 677 12.32 20.00 7.37
N ASP A 678 11.67 20.97 6.73
CA ASP A 678 11.01 20.84 5.42
C ASP A 678 11.66 21.73 4.35
N SER A 679 11.41 21.37 3.09
CA SER A 679 11.75 22.23 1.96
C SER A 679 10.65 22.25 0.89
N ALA A 680 10.49 23.38 0.22
CA ALA A 680 9.53 23.57 -0.85
C ALA A 680 10.06 24.49 -1.95
N GLN A 681 9.41 24.47 -3.11
CA GLN A 681 9.63 25.43 -4.19
C GLN A 681 8.34 26.18 -4.50
N ALA A 682 8.46 27.47 -4.78
CA ALA A 682 7.38 28.33 -5.25
C ALA A 682 7.77 28.96 -6.59
N THR A 683 6.78 29.36 -7.39
CA THR A 683 7.00 30.01 -8.69
C THR A 683 6.29 31.36 -8.71
N GLY A 684 7.07 32.44 -8.79
CA GLY A 684 6.58 33.80 -8.63
C GLY A 684 5.77 33.96 -7.34
N SER A 685 4.64 34.68 -7.42
CA SER A 685 3.72 34.90 -6.30
C SER A 685 2.60 33.84 -6.21
N THR A 686 2.80 32.65 -6.76
CA THR A 686 1.81 31.55 -6.67
C THR A 686 1.88 30.91 -5.29
N ALA A 687 0.75 30.74 -4.63
CA ALA A 687 0.69 30.07 -3.33
C ALA A 687 1.01 28.57 -3.45
N VAL A 688 1.72 28.02 -2.46
CA VAL A 688 2.07 26.58 -2.35
C VAL A 688 1.70 26.05 -0.97
N ASP A 689 1.07 24.88 -0.92
CA ASP A 689 0.75 24.17 0.33
C ASP A 689 1.84 23.15 0.65
N ILE A 690 2.47 23.27 1.81
CA ILE A 690 3.62 22.48 2.27
C ILE A 690 3.14 21.50 3.35
N ALA A 691 3.24 20.20 3.08
CA ALA A 691 2.75 19.12 3.95
C ALA A 691 3.74 18.81 5.09
N VAL A 692 3.92 19.76 6.00
CA VAL A 692 4.96 19.69 7.05
C VAL A 692 4.81 18.52 8.03
N LEU A 693 3.60 18.00 8.28
CA LEU A 693 3.42 16.85 9.18
C LEU A 693 3.80 15.50 8.54
N GLN A 694 4.22 15.46 7.27
CA GLN A 694 4.46 14.20 6.55
C GLN A 694 5.74 13.47 7.01
N ASN A 695 6.76 14.23 7.43
CA ASN A 695 8.04 13.73 7.93
C ASN A 695 8.14 13.80 9.46
N ASP A 696 7.27 14.56 10.13
CA ASP A 696 7.18 14.63 11.60
C ASP A 696 6.75 13.30 12.23
N GLN A 697 7.21 13.05 13.45
CA GLN A 697 6.98 11.80 14.14
C GLN A 697 6.54 12.01 15.58
N ASP A 698 5.62 11.17 16.02
CA ASP A 698 5.40 10.86 17.42
C ASP A 698 5.29 9.34 17.50
N ILE A 699 6.19 8.73 18.26
CA ILE A 699 6.38 7.27 18.20
C ILE A 699 5.19 6.52 18.80
N ASP A 700 4.40 7.16 19.66
CA ASP A 700 3.21 6.57 20.26
C ASP A 700 1.88 7.27 19.89
N ASN A 701 1.91 8.46 19.28
CA ASN A 701 0.73 9.29 18.97
C ASN A 701 -0.15 9.59 20.20
N LEU A 702 0.45 9.68 21.38
CA LEU A 702 -0.24 9.97 22.64
C LEU A 702 0.20 11.33 23.19
N PRO A 703 -0.73 12.11 23.78
CA PRO A 703 -2.14 11.81 24.01
C PRO A 703 -3.06 12.11 22.82
N ALA A 704 -2.58 12.77 21.76
CA ALA A 704 -3.37 13.11 20.59
C ALA A 704 -2.51 13.14 19.30
N PRO A 705 -3.13 13.02 18.11
CA PRO A 705 -2.42 13.13 16.85
C PRO A 705 -1.71 14.48 16.69
N LEU A 706 -0.59 14.49 15.96
CA LEU A 706 0.17 15.70 15.66
C LEU A 706 -0.68 16.80 15.02
N SER A 707 -0.51 18.03 15.51
CA SER A 707 -1.14 19.23 14.96
C SER A 707 -0.20 20.43 14.99
N ILE A 708 -0.34 21.35 14.03
CA ILE A 708 0.48 22.56 13.91
C ILE A 708 -0.12 23.64 14.81
N VAL A 709 0.66 24.21 15.72
CA VAL A 709 0.19 25.19 16.70
C VAL A 709 0.66 26.62 16.45
N SER A 710 1.81 26.81 15.82
CA SER A 710 2.33 28.14 15.51
C SER A 710 3.36 28.13 14.38
N LEU A 711 3.57 29.28 13.76
CA LEU A 711 4.64 29.54 12.79
C LEU A 711 5.21 30.96 12.94
N THR A 712 6.40 31.21 12.38
CA THR A 712 6.97 32.56 12.27
C THR A 712 6.71 33.17 10.89
N ALA A 713 6.75 34.50 10.78
CA ALA A 713 6.64 35.16 9.48
C ALA A 713 7.93 35.01 8.66
N PRO A 714 7.84 34.64 7.36
CA PRO A 714 8.99 34.65 6.44
C PRO A 714 9.37 36.08 6.02
N ALA A 715 10.58 36.27 5.47
CA ALA A 715 11.14 37.61 5.19
C ALA A 715 10.69 38.19 3.84
N ASN A 716 10.40 37.33 2.86
CA ASN A 716 10.08 37.69 1.49
C ASN A 716 8.76 37.06 1.00
N GLY A 717 7.84 36.76 1.91
CA GLY A 717 6.52 36.19 1.62
C GLY A 717 5.55 36.24 2.81
N THR A 718 4.50 35.42 2.74
CA THR A 718 3.55 35.17 3.83
C THR A 718 3.36 33.66 4.01
N ALA A 719 3.21 33.20 5.26
CA ALA A 719 2.91 31.81 5.60
C ALA A 719 1.69 31.75 6.54
N GLU A 720 0.77 30.80 6.31
CA GLU A 720 -0.42 30.57 7.15
C GLU A 720 -0.69 29.06 7.36
N ILE A 721 -1.17 28.69 8.55
CA ILE A 721 -1.57 27.31 8.85
C ILE A 721 -2.86 26.99 8.10
N ASN A 722 -2.86 25.91 7.33
CA ASN A 722 -3.98 25.44 6.52
C ASN A 722 -4.29 23.97 6.84
N GLY A 723 -4.87 23.73 8.02
CA GLY A 723 -5.15 22.38 8.51
C GLY A 723 -3.87 21.66 8.92
N ILE A 724 -3.52 20.59 8.20
CA ILE A 724 -2.31 19.78 8.43
C ILE A 724 -1.11 20.22 7.57
N SER A 725 -1.25 21.33 6.83
CA SER A 725 -0.20 21.89 5.97
C SER A 725 -0.02 23.38 6.24
N ILE A 726 1.04 23.96 5.69
CA ILE A 726 1.30 25.41 5.74
C ILE A 726 1.25 25.97 4.32
N ARG A 727 0.43 27.00 4.10
CA ARG A 727 0.37 27.72 2.81
C ARG A 727 1.38 28.86 2.80
N TYR A 728 2.29 28.84 1.83
CA TYR A 728 3.28 29.90 1.60
C TYR A 728 2.99 30.67 0.31
N THR A 729 3.17 32.00 0.31
CA THR A 729 3.06 32.87 -0.88
C THR A 729 4.20 33.88 -0.90
N ALA A 730 4.99 33.93 -1.97
CA ALA A 730 6.10 34.88 -2.09
C ALA A 730 5.63 36.31 -2.38
N ARG A 731 6.43 37.30 -1.97
CA ARG A 731 6.26 38.71 -2.35
C ARG A 731 6.37 38.85 -3.86
N ALA A 732 5.44 39.58 -4.47
CA ALA A 732 5.45 39.81 -5.91
C ALA A 732 6.79 40.41 -6.37
N GLY A 733 7.39 39.81 -7.40
CA GLY A 733 8.67 40.24 -7.98
C GLY A 733 9.92 39.79 -7.22
N TYR A 734 9.79 39.09 -6.08
CA TYR A 734 10.91 38.46 -5.41
C TYR A 734 11.20 37.07 -5.98
N TYR A 735 12.48 36.78 -6.22
CA TYR A 735 13.00 35.48 -6.64
C TYR A 735 14.26 35.22 -5.80
N GLY A 736 14.44 34.00 -5.30
CA GLY A 736 15.47 33.67 -4.30
C GLY A 736 14.93 32.78 -3.17
N ASP A 737 15.69 32.65 -2.08
CA ASP A 737 15.32 31.80 -0.95
C ASP A 737 14.59 32.57 0.18
N ASP A 738 13.64 31.90 0.83
CA ASP A 738 12.95 32.37 2.03
C ASP A 738 12.85 31.23 3.06
N SER A 739 12.53 31.56 4.32
CA SER A 739 12.41 30.56 5.38
C SER A 739 11.53 31.03 6.53
N PHE A 740 10.91 30.07 7.22
CA PHE A 740 10.16 30.27 8.46
C PHE A 740 10.19 29.00 9.32
N THR A 741 9.87 29.08 10.62
CA THR A 741 9.72 27.91 11.48
C THR A 741 8.26 27.60 11.78
N TYR A 742 7.97 26.35 12.13
CA TYR A 742 6.67 25.89 12.62
C TYR A 742 6.83 25.00 13.85
N THR A 743 5.79 24.95 14.68
CA THR A 743 5.74 24.16 15.91
C THR A 743 4.57 23.19 15.86
N ILE A 744 4.81 21.94 16.21
CA ILE A 744 3.79 20.88 16.34
C ILE A 744 3.55 20.51 17.80
N THR A 745 2.39 19.90 18.06
CA THR A 745 2.03 19.31 19.36
C THR A 745 1.27 17.99 19.18
N ASP A 746 1.48 17.09 20.14
CA ASP A 746 0.70 15.88 20.44
C ASP A 746 -0.40 16.14 21.51
N GLY A 747 -0.58 17.39 21.95
CA GLY A 747 -1.51 17.76 23.04
C GLY A 747 -0.89 17.76 24.45
N ALA A 748 0.37 17.35 24.61
CA ALA A 748 1.12 17.38 25.88
C ALA A 748 2.47 18.13 25.76
N SER A 749 3.21 17.88 24.69
CA SER A 749 4.55 18.38 24.40
C SER A 749 4.58 19.10 23.04
N THR A 750 5.66 19.82 22.75
CA THR A 750 5.82 20.57 21.50
C THR A 750 7.23 20.41 20.92
N SER A 751 7.33 20.39 19.59
CA SER A 751 8.61 20.41 18.86
C SER A 751 8.56 21.42 17.71
N THR A 752 9.72 21.97 17.31
CA THR A 752 9.83 23.03 16.30
C THR A 752 10.80 22.65 15.20
N ALA A 753 10.42 22.92 13.95
CA ALA A 753 11.23 22.69 12.75
C ALA A 753 11.21 23.91 11.80
N THR A 754 12.10 23.91 10.81
CA THR A 754 12.28 24.98 9.82
C THR A 754 11.82 24.55 8.44
N VAL A 755 11.06 25.41 7.77
CA VAL A 755 10.73 25.29 6.35
C VAL A 755 11.63 26.23 5.53
N ARG A 756 12.28 25.69 4.48
CA ARG A 756 13.01 26.47 3.47
C ARG A 756 12.26 26.50 2.15
N VAL A 757 12.04 27.68 1.58
CA VAL A 757 11.33 27.83 0.30
C VAL A 757 12.20 28.52 -0.73
N THR A 758 12.37 27.92 -1.91
CA THR A 758 13.05 28.55 -3.06
C THR A 758 12.02 29.09 -4.05
N ILE A 759 12.10 30.38 -4.38
CA ILE A 759 11.17 31.11 -5.24
C ILE A 759 11.79 31.29 -6.64
N LEU A 760 11.23 30.61 -7.63
CA LEU A 760 11.67 30.64 -9.02
C LEU A 760 10.94 31.71 -9.84
N ALA A 761 11.59 32.22 -10.88
CA ALA A 761 10.94 33.03 -11.91
C ALA A 761 9.81 32.23 -12.59
N SER A 762 8.70 32.89 -12.91
CA SER A 762 7.64 32.24 -13.69
C SER A 762 8.12 32.00 -15.12
N ASN A 763 7.57 30.98 -15.79
CA ASN A 763 7.87 30.70 -17.20
C ASN A 763 7.50 31.85 -18.16
N ASP A 764 6.82 32.89 -17.66
CA ASP A 764 6.31 34.02 -18.42
C ASP A 764 7.17 35.29 -18.32
N ASP A 765 8.13 35.35 -17.39
CA ASP A 765 9.02 36.50 -17.22
C ASP A 765 10.48 36.10 -17.50
N LEU A 766 11.25 37.01 -18.09
CA LEU A 766 12.68 36.81 -18.37
C LEU A 766 13.51 37.81 -17.56
N TRP A 767 14.52 37.31 -16.86
CA TRP A 767 15.49 38.12 -16.14
C TRP A 767 16.92 37.66 -16.47
N LEU A 768 17.69 38.54 -17.11
CA LEU A 768 19.10 38.34 -17.45
C LEU A 768 19.94 39.30 -16.60
N PRO A 769 20.54 38.83 -15.50
CA PRO A 769 21.32 39.67 -14.60
C PRO A 769 22.64 40.16 -15.22
N LEU A 770 23.14 39.47 -16.26
CA LEU A 770 24.40 39.77 -16.94
C LEU A 770 25.63 39.70 -16.00
N ASP A 771 25.58 38.85 -14.99
CA ASP A 771 26.59 38.67 -13.92
C ASP A 771 27.71 37.70 -14.27
N GLU A 772 27.81 37.29 -15.54
CA GLU A 772 28.86 36.43 -16.04
C GLU A 772 30.19 37.19 -16.20
N THR A 773 31.28 36.54 -15.81
CA THR A 773 32.62 37.15 -15.87
C THR A 773 33.54 36.52 -16.92
N SER A 774 33.21 35.33 -17.44
CA SER A 774 33.91 34.70 -18.55
C SER A 774 32.98 33.78 -19.35
N GLY A 775 32.80 34.04 -20.66
CA GLY A 775 32.00 33.18 -21.53
C GLY A 775 31.43 33.86 -22.77
N THR A 776 30.78 33.07 -23.63
CA THR A 776 30.03 33.52 -24.82
C THR A 776 28.52 33.37 -24.67
N THR A 777 28.05 32.97 -23.49
CA THR A 777 26.65 32.66 -23.19
C THR A 777 26.12 33.60 -22.12
N VAL A 778 24.87 34.02 -22.29
CA VAL A 778 24.11 34.77 -21.28
C VAL A 778 23.12 33.81 -20.62
N PHE A 779 23.07 33.82 -19.30
CA PHE A 779 22.19 33.04 -18.46
C PHE A 779 21.05 33.91 -17.96
N GLU A 780 19.89 33.28 -17.78
CA GLU A 780 18.85 33.89 -16.95
C GLU A 780 19.15 33.68 -15.47
N ALA A 781 18.52 34.47 -14.60
CA ALA A 781 18.72 34.40 -13.15
C ALA A 781 18.40 33.04 -12.50
N GLY A 782 17.69 32.15 -13.21
CA GLY A 782 17.51 30.74 -12.81
C GLY A 782 18.68 29.81 -13.17
N GLY A 783 19.77 30.33 -13.76
CA GLY A 783 20.96 29.58 -14.15
C GLY A 783 20.87 28.85 -15.50
N ARG A 784 19.80 29.07 -16.27
CA ARG A 784 19.64 28.45 -17.61
C ARG A 784 20.38 29.26 -18.68
N PRO A 785 21.23 28.64 -19.52
CA PRO A 785 21.87 29.32 -20.64
C PRO A 785 20.82 29.68 -21.70
N LEU A 786 20.65 30.97 -21.98
CA LEU A 786 19.55 31.47 -22.83
C LEU A 786 20.01 32.31 -24.02
N GLY A 787 21.15 32.99 -23.94
CA GLY A 787 21.66 33.89 -24.99
C GLY A 787 23.06 33.56 -25.46
N VAL A 788 23.41 33.97 -26.68
CA VAL A 788 24.77 33.82 -27.24
C VAL A 788 25.29 35.17 -27.75
N LEU A 789 26.53 35.50 -27.37
CA LEU A 789 27.27 36.67 -27.87
C LEU A 789 27.75 36.40 -29.30
N THR A 790 27.38 37.27 -30.24
CA THR A 790 27.72 37.18 -31.67
C THR A 790 28.43 38.46 -32.13
N GLY A 791 29.50 38.34 -32.93
CA GLY A 791 30.21 39.50 -33.51
C GLY A 791 31.14 40.24 -32.54
N PHE A 792 31.35 39.73 -31.33
CA PHE A 792 32.29 40.27 -30.36
C PHE A 792 33.73 39.88 -30.72
N THR A 793 34.64 40.85 -30.77
CA THR A 793 36.08 40.65 -31.03
C THR A 793 36.88 40.31 -29.75
N ALA A 794 36.30 40.59 -28.58
CA ALA A 794 36.76 40.18 -27.25
C ALA A 794 35.53 40.00 -26.33
N SER A 795 35.71 39.36 -25.16
CA SER A 795 34.66 39.25 -24.14
C SER A 795 34.02 40.61 -23.87
N GLY A 796 32.69 40.69 -23.97
CA GLY A 796 31.94 41.91 -23.69
C GLY A 796 31.71 42.17 -22.20
N TRP A 797 32.06 41.22 -21.32
CA TRP A 797 31.75 41.30 -19.89
C TRP A 797 32.50 42.43 -19.20
N THR A 798 31.78 43.20 -18.38
CA THR A 798 32.31 44.34 -17.64
C THR A 798 31.51 44.54 -16.36
N THR A 799 32.03 45.34 -15.43
CA THR A 799 31.27 45.72 -14.24
C THR A 799 30.13 46.65 -14.65
N GLY A 800 28.89 46.22 -14.49
CA GLY A 800 27.72 47.06 -14.69
C GLY A 800 27.22 47.71 -13.40
N LYS A 801 25.95 48.13 -13.41
CA LYS A 801 25.30 48.86 -12.33
C LYS A 801 25.00 47.99 -11.11
N LEU A 802 24.77 46.68 -11.28
CA LEU A 802 24.45 45.72 -10.21
C LEU A 802 25.54 44.67 -9.99
N GLY A 803 26.72 44.85 -10.60
CA GLY A 803 27.88 43.97 -10.46
C GLY A 803 28.28 43.31 -11.78
N GLY A 804 27.30 42.81 -12.51
CA GLY A 804 27.41 42.28 -13.88
C GLY A 804 27.14 43.34 -14.95
N GLY A 805 27.50 43.10 -16.21
CA GLY A 805 27.21 44.02 -17.32
C GLY A 805 27.86 43.61 -18.64
N LEU A 806 27.22 43.95 -19.77
CA LEU A 806 27.71 43.61 -21.10
C LEU A 806 27.94 44.84 -21.99
N ARG A 807 29.19 45.00 -22.42
CA ARG A 807 29.69 46.13 -23.22
C ARG A 807 29.61 45.86 -24.72
N PHE A 808 28.96 46.77 -25.44
CA PHE A 808 28.90 46.82 -26.89
C PHE A 808 29.87 47.87 -27.43
N PHE A 809 30.69 47.49 -28.43
CA PHE A 809 31.88 48.27 -28.81
C PHE A 809 31.60 49.28 -29.92
N GLY A 810 30.62 49.03 -30.79
CA GLY A 810 30.23 49.93 -31.88
C GLY A 810 31.39 50.34 -32.80
N ASP A 811 32.41 49.48 -32.94
CA ASP A 811 33.69 49.71 -33.61
C ASP A 811 33.66 49.44 -35.13
N GLY A 812 32.45 49.38 -35.71
CA GLY A 812 32.22 48.99 -37.11
C GLY A 812 31.99 47.49 -37.31
N ASN A 813 32.26 46.65 -36.31
CA ASN A 813 31.82 45.26 -36.30
C ASN A 813 30.49 45.12 -35.53
N PRO A 814 29.39 44.66 -36.15
CA PRO A 814 28.09 44.57 -35.49
C PRO A 814 28.06 43.48 -34.40
N ASN A 815 28.30 43.84 -33.14
CA ASN A 815 28.20 42.91 -32.01
C ASN A 815 26.81 42.93 -31.36
N LYS A 816 26.29 41.74 -31.04
CA LYS A 816 24.94 41.56 -30.47
C LYS A 816 24.81 40.31 -29.62
N VAL A 817 23.85 40.31 -28.71
CA VAL A 817 23.38 39.08 -28.05
C VAL A 817 22.14 38.59 -28.77
N VAL A 818 22.05 37.28 -28.99
CA VAL A 818 20.85 36.63 -29.56
C VAL A 818 20.33 35.62 -28.53
N LEU A 819 19.08 35.79 -28.10
CA LEU A 819 18.39 34.82 -27.26
C LEU A 819 17.77 33.74 -28.14
N THR A 820 18.57 32.72 -28.49
CA THR A 820 18.19 31.68 -29.47
C THR A 820 16.88 31.00 -29.07
N GLY A 821 15.89 31.06 -29.96
CA GLY A 821 14.56 30.46 -29.74
C GLY A 821 13.58 31.32 -28.94
N GLN A 822 14.00 32.46 -28.40
CA GLN A 822 13.14 33.38 -27.65
C GLN A 822 12.57 34.47 -28.57
N LYS A 823 11.34 34.27 -29.08
CA LYS A 823 10.68 35.19 -30.05
C LYS A 823 10.11 36.48 -29.43
N GLY A 824 10.35 36.73 -28.16
CA GLY A 824 9.73 37.81 -27.40
C GLY A 824 8.21 37.66 -27.29
N ILE A 825 7.55 38.72 -26.81
CA ILE A 825 6.10 38.73 -26.63
C ILE A 825 5.48 39.01 -27.99
N THR A 826 4.65 38.09 -28.49
CA THR A 826 3.99 38.18 -29.79
C THR A 826 2.54 38.61 -29.63
N GLY A 827 1.93 39.13 -30.69
CA GLY A 827 0.56 39.61 -30.60
C GLY A 827 0.45 40.95 -29.86
N GLY A 828 -0.77 41.26 -29.45
CA GLY A 828 -1.11 42.42 -28.64
C GLY A 828 -0.89 42.24 -27.12
N GLY A 829 -0.14 41.24 -26.63
CA GLY A 829 -0.02 40.97 -25.19
C GLY A 829 0.44 42.16 -24.33
N ALA A 830 0.18 42.18 -23.03
CA ALA A 830 0.80 43.19 -22.17
C ALA A 830 2.31 42.94 -22.07
N ARG A 831 3.13 44.00 -21.95
CA ARG A 831 4.57 43.84 -21.75
C ARG A 831 5.23 45.00 -21.04
N THR A 832 6.28 44.69 -20.28
CA THR A 832 7.24 45.65 -19.75
C THR A 832 8.65 45.18 -20.06
N VAL A 833 9.48 46.07 -20.60
CA VAL A 833 10.91 45.82 -20.80
C VAL A 833 11.67 46.81 -19.94
N ALA A 834 12.53 46.33 -19.05
CA ALA A 834 13.36 47.15 -18.18
C ALA A 834 14.82 46.74 -18.25
N PHE A 835 15.75 47.69 -18.17
CA PHE A 835 17.19 47.44 -18.13
C PHE A 835 17.96 48.69 -17.69
N TRP A 836 19.20 48.51 -17.26
CA TRP A 836 20.15 49.58 -17.04
C TRP A 836 20.97 49.86 -18.30
N LEU A 837 21.07 51.14 -18.66
CA LEU A 837 21.77 51.64 -19.84
C LEU A 837 22.90 52.58 -19.43
N ASN A 838 24.09 52.35 -19.97
CA ASN A 838 25.18 53.33 -19.94
C ASN A 838 25.68 53.55 -21.38
N ALA A 839 25.11 54.55 -22.06
CA ALA A 839 25.45 54.84 -23.45
C ALA A 839 26.77 55.64 -23.53
N ASP A 840 27.68 55.24 -24.42
CA ASP A 840 28.97 55.92 -24.58
C ASP A 840 28.78 57.33 -25.16
N ALA A 841 29.58 58.29 -24.69
CA ALA A 841 29.52 59.68 -25.16
C ALA A 841 29.75 59.83 -26.68
N ASN A 842 30.55 58.95 -27.30
CA ASN A 842 30.80 58.99 -28.75
C ASN A 842 29.83 58.12 -29.58
N GLN A 843 28.75 57.62 -28.98
CA GLN A 843 27.68 56.95 -29.70
C GLN A 843 27.04 57.91 -30.73
N ASN A 844 27.31 57.69 -32.02
CA ASN A 844 26.87 58.57 -33.10
C ASN A 844 26.06 57.85 -34.20
N ASN A 845 25.94 56.52 -34.14
CA ASN A 845 25.21 55.73 -35.13
C ASN A 845 23.71 56.08 -35.17
N ILE A 846 23.12 55.96 -36.36
CA ILE A 846 21.70 56.24 -36.57
C ILE A 846 20.85 55.13 -35.93
N ARG A 847 19.90 55.51 -35.05
CA ARG A 847 18.90 54.59 -34.47
C ARG A 847 19.50 53.29 -33.93
N SER A 848 20.54 53.40 -33.11
CA SER A 848 21.20 52.23 -32.53
C SER A 848 20.28 51.41 -31.65
N THR A 849 20.12 50.14 -31.99
CA THR A 849 19.23 49.21 -31.30
C THR A 849 19.84 48.76 -29.97
N LEU A 850 19.10 48.99 -28.89
CA LEU A 850 19.41 48.49 -27.54
C LEU A 850 18.83 47.10 -27.36
N LEU A 851 17.55 46.94 -27.69
CA LEU A 851 16.81 45.69 -27.53
C LEU A 851 15.73 45.60 -28.61
N SER A 852 15.59 44.44 -29.26
CA SER A 852 14.61 44.31 -30.32
C SER A 852 14.10 42.90 -30.57
N TRP A 853 12.84 42.78 -31.04
CA TRP A 853 12.24 41.55 -31.57
C TRP A 853 11.09 41.87 -32.56
N GLY A 854 10.57 40.84 -33.24
CA GLY A 854 9.44 40.98 -34.19
C GLY A 854 9.86 41.03 -35.67
N ALA A 855 9.10 41.73 -36.51
CA ALA A 855 9.26 41.77 -37.98
C ALA A 855 10.63 42.28 -38.47
N ALA A 856 11.21 41.65 -39.51
CA ALA A 856 12.43 42.10 -40.19
C ALA A 856 12.23 43.40 -40.99
N ASN A 857 13.28 44.24 -41.13
CA ASN A 857 13.24 45.43 -41.99
C ASN A 857 13.01 45.00 -43.45
N GLY A 858 11.97 45.54 -44.12
CA GLY A 858 11.76 45.37 -45.57
C GLY A 858 10.39 44.84 -46.00
N SER A 859 9.51 44.38 -45.09
CA SER A 859 8.10 44.11 -45.46
C SER A 859 7.30 45.42 -45.47
N GLY A 860 7.35 46.13 -46.60
CA GLY A 860 6.80 47.47 -46.81
C GLY A 860 5.28 47.67 -46.66
N THR A 861 4.57 46.93 -45.81
CA THR A 861 3.11 47.11 -45.60
C THR A 861 2.60 46.89 -44.16
N GLU A 862 3.43 46.53 -43.18
CA GLU A 862 2.93 46.13 -41.85
C GLU A 862 3.45 46.99 -40.68
N ASN A 863 2.84 48.17 -40.47
CA ASN A 863 3.12 49.03 -39.31
C ASN A 863 2.70 48.34 -37.99
N GLY A 864 3.45 48.55 -36.90
CA GLY A 864 3.11 48.03 -35.56
C GLY A 864 3.62 46.60 -35.26
N LYS A 865 4.33 45.94 -36.18
CA LYS A 865 4.74 44.53 -36.08
C LYS A 865 6.15 44.28 -35.51
N ARG A 866 6.93 45.34 -35.28
CA ARG A 866 8.24 45.28 -34.61
C ARG A 866 8.13 45.83 -33.19
N PHE A 867 9.01 45.42 -32.30
CA PHE A 867 9.29 46.12 -31.06
C PHE A 867 10.81 46.35 -30.97
N ASP A 868 11.24 47.60 -31.07
CA ASP A 868 12.66 47.99 -31.06
C ASP A 868 12.85 49.19 -30.13
N ILE A 869 13.69 49.03 -29.12
CA ILE A 869 14.12 50.12 -28.26
C ILE A 869 15.47 50.60 -28.79
N ASN A 870 15.54 51.85 -29.26
CA ASN A 870 16.73 52.40 -29.87
C ASN A 870 17.04 53.83 -29.39
N LEU A 871 18.26 54.30 -29.69
CA LEU A 871 18.67 55.70 -29.47
C LEU A 871 18.48 56.52 -30.75
N ASN A 872 17.54 57.47 -30.73
CA ASN A 872 17.13 58.18 -31.93
C ASN A 872 17.93 59.46 -32.17
N HIS A 873 18.91 59.39 -33.08
CA HIS A 873 19.80 60.51 -33.41
C HIS A 873 19.06 61.79 -33.88
N SER A 874 17.92 61.69 -34.57
CA SER A 874 17.20 62.85 -35.13
C SER A 874 16.54 63.74 -34.07
N THR A 875 16.37 63.22 -32.84
CA THR A 875 15.72 63.93 -31.72
C THR A 875 16.69 64.17 -30.56
N GLY A 876 17.99 64.14 -30.81
CA GLY A 876 19.03 64.32 -29.80
C GLY A 876 19.34 63.04 -29.01
N TYR A 877 19.30 61.87 -29.67
CA TYR A 877 19.64 60.56 -29.11
C TYR A 877 18.74 60.08 -27.96
N ARG A 878 17.50 60.56 -27.92
CA ARG A 878 16.48 60.12 -26.95
C ARG A 878 16.24 58.61 -27.05
N VAL A 879 15.90 57.98 -25.90
CA VAL A 879 15.41 56.60 -25.86
C VAL A 879 14.08 56.54 -26.59
N ARG A 880 13.97 55.67 -27.59
CA ARG A 880 12.79 55.55 -28.44
C ARG A 880 12.29 54.13 -28.48
N ALA A 881 10.98 53.95 -28.32
CA ALA A 881 10.30 52.71 -28.67
C ALA A 881 9.75 52.82 -30.10
N GLU A 882 10.26 52.01 -31.02
CA GLU A 882 9.92 51.96 -32.44
C GLU A 882 9.18 50.66 -32.79
N PHE A 883 8.10 50.76 -33.57
CA PHE A 883 7.20 49.63 -33.84
C PHE A 883 7.03 49.24 -35.31
N ASN A 884 7.97 49.61 -36.18
CA ASN A 884 7.84 49.61 -37.65
C ASN A 884 6.84 50.68 -38.13
N GLY A 885 7.34 51.66 -38.90
CA GLY A 885 6.55 52.79 -39.43
C GLY A 885 6.30 53.96 -38.46
N GLY A 886 6.34 53.74 -37.14
CA GLY A 886 6.17 54.79 -36.12
C GLY A 886 6.84 54.45 -34.78
N GLY A 887 7.00 55.44 -33.89
CA GLY A 887 7.56 55.25 -32.56
C GLY A 887 7.38 56.45 -31.63
N VAL A 888 7.74 56.29 -30.36
CA VAL A 888 7.65 57.34 -29.32
C VAL A 888 9.03 57.57 -28.72
N ASN A 889 9.47 58.83 -28.70
CA ASN A 889 10.72 59.27 -28.08
C ASN A 889 10.46 59.74 -26.66
N PHE A 890 11.23 59.25 -25.69
CA PHE A 890 11.06 59.54 -24.27
C PHE A 890 12.16 60.43 -23.73
N HIS A 891 11.79 61.38 -22.88
CA HIS A 891 12.74 62.15 -22.07
C HIS A 891 12.13 62.53 -20.71
N THR A 892 12.98 62.81 -19.73
CA THR A 892 12.60 63.46 -18.47
C THR A 892 13.29 64.81 -18.36
N ALA A 893 13.06 65.55 -17.26
CA ALA A 893 13.84 66.75 -16.97
C ALA A 893 15.31 66.45 -16.66
N THR A 894 15.61 65.23 -16.18
CA THR A 894 16.94 64.79 -15.74
C THR A 894 17.69 63.97 -16.79
N VAL A 895 16.97 63.34 -17.73
CA VAL A 895 17.57 62.53 -18.80
C VAL A 895 16.92 62.92 -20.14
N SER A 896 17.62 63.78 -20.89
CA SER A 896 17.22 64.22 -22.24
C SER A 896 18.09 63.62 -23.36
N ASP A 897 19.36 63.35 -23.08
CA ASP A 897 20.29 62.59 -23.93
C ASP A 897 21.02 61.60 -23.00
N PRO A 898 20.89 60.28 -23.18
CA PRO A 898 21.48 59.29 -22.30
C PRO A 898 23.00 59.09 -22.53
N ARG A 899 23.58 59.68 -23.58
CA ARG A 899 25.01 59.50 -23.89
C ARG A 899 25.88 60.25 -22.88
N GLY A 900 26.78 59.52 -22.22
CA GLY A 900 27.67 60.09 -21.20
C GLY A 900 26.97 60.56 -19.91
N ALA A 901 25.67 60.26 -19.75
CA ALA A 901 24.88 60.62 -18.56
C ALA A 901 25.12 59.69 -17.35
N GLY A 902 25.96 58.66 -17.51
CA GLY A 902 26.10 57.57 -16.55
C GLY A 902 25.02 56.50 -16.71
N TRP A 903 24.72 55.78 -15.63
CA TRP A 903 23.71 54.73 -15.63
C TRP A 903 22.30 55.31 -15.61
N VAL A 904 21.49 54.92 -16.58
CA VAL A 904 20.08 55.27 -16.72
C VAL A 904 19.25 53.99 -16.67
N HIS A 905 18.31 53.88 -15.73
CA HIS A 905 17.32 52.80 -15.76
C HIS A 905 16.24 53.14 -16.78
N VAL A 906 16.03 52.27 -17.76
CA VAL A 906 15.03 52.43 -18.82
C VAL A 906 13.94 51.39 -18.59
N ALA A 907 12.67 51.80 -18.56
CA ALA A 907 11.55 50.87 -18.60
C ALA A 907 10.47 51.32 -19.60
N ILE A 908 10.07 50.44 -20.51
CA ILE A 908 9.02 50.69 -21.51
C ILE A 908 7.86 49.73 -21.28
N THR A 909 6.65 50.27 -21.11
CA THR A 909 5.43 49.49 -20.90
C THR A 909 4.45 49.66 -22.06
N VAL A 910 3.86 48.55 -22.51
CA VAL A 910 2.75 48.52 -23.48
C VAL A 910 1.63 47.67 -22.90
N ALA A 911 0.46 48.27 -22.72
CA ALA A 911 -0.74 47.55 -22.29
C ALA A 911 -1.19 46.52 -23.34
N ALA A 912 -2.03 45.57 -22.93
CA ALA A 912 -2.63 44.63 -23.87
C ALA A 912 -3.44 45.39 -24.95
N ASN A 913 -3.16 45.11 -26.22
CA ASN A 913 -3.67 45.81 -27.39
C ASN A 913 -3.40 47.33 -27.37
N GLY A 914 -2.32 47.76 -26.73
CA GLY A 914 -1.88 49.16 -26.74
C GLY A 914 -1.51 49.65 -28.14
N THR A 915 -1.62 50.96 -28.36
CA THR A 915 -1.20 51.62 -29.60
C THR A 915 0.21 52.19 -29.48
N ILE A 916 0.82 52.56 -30.60
CA ILE A 916 2.15 53.20 -30.59
C ILE A 916 2.13 54.44 -29.69
N GLY A 917 1.11 55.30 -29.84
CA GLY A 917 0.96 56.53 -29.06
C GLY A 917 0.63 56.32 -27.58
N SER A 918 0.10 55.16 -27.19
CA SER A 918 -0.18 54.84 -25.78
C SER A 918 1.00 54.15 -25.07
N THR A 919 2.13 53.96 -25.75
CA THR A 919 3.33 53.38 -25.15
C THR A 919 3.89 54.33 -24.11
N THR A 920 4.12 53.82 -22.91
CA THR A 920 4.64 54.62 -21.79
C THR A 920 6.09 54.24 -21.51
N GLY A 921 6.92 55.24 -21.21
CA GLY A 921 8.33 55.05 -20.87
C GLY A 921 8.67 55.68 -19.53
N TYR A 922 9.63 55.09 -18.83
CA TYR A 922 10.16 55.57 -17.57
C TYR A 922 11.69 55.63 -17.66
N LEU A 923 12.28 56.72 -17.14
CA LEU A 923 13.72 56.90 -17.03
C LEU A 923 14.07 57.14 -15.56
N ASN A 924 15.01 56.35 -15.01
CA ASN A 924 15.39 56.38 -13.58
C ASN A 924 14.19 56.24 -12.63
N GLY A 925 13.26 55.34 -12.97
CA GLY A 925 12.03 55.10 -12.19
C GLY A 925 10.96 56.19 -12.32
N GLN A 926 11.24 57.29 -13.04
CA GLN A 926 10.31 58.40 -13.24
C GLN A 926 9.60 58.30 -14.59
N LEU A 927 8.30 58.58 -14.61
CA LEU A 927 7.50 58.63 -15.83
C LEU A 927 8.06 59.68 -16.81
N ALA A 928 8.35 59.26 -18.04
CA ALA A 928 8.93 60.11 -19.08
C ALA A 928 7.85 60.76 -19.96
N THR A 929 8.15 61.94 -20.48
CA THR A 929 7.33 62.59 -21.51
C THR A 929 7.62 61.95 -22.86
N GLY A 930 6.58 61.42 -23.52
CA GLY A 930 6.65 60.77 -24.82
C GLY A 930 6.25 61.70 -25.97
N THR A 931 7.04 61.76 -27.04
CA THR A 931 6.70 62.46 -28.29
C THR A 931 6.65 61.48 -29.46
N TYR A 932 5.49 61.37 -30.11
CA TYR A 932 5.29 60.49 -31.26
C TYR A 932 6.03 60.99 -32.51
N GLU A 933 6.70 60.08 -33.23
CA GLU A 933 7.45 60.35 -34.46
C GLU A 933 7.38 59.15 -35.44
N GLY A 934 6.90 59.39 -36.66
CA GLY A 934 6.95 58.45 -37.78
C GLY A 934 5.80 58.59 -38.78
N GLY A 935 5.82 57.78 -39.84
CA GLY A 935 4.82 57.80 -40.93
C GLY A 935 3.55 56.98 -40.67
N ALA A 936 3.55 56.09 -39.66
CA ALA A 936 2.35 55.39 -39.20
C ALA A 936 1.41 56.33 -38.40
N ALA A 937 0.21 55.88 -38.04
CA ALA A 937 -0.66 56.62 -37.12
C ALA A 937 -0.32 56.30 -35.66
N SER A 938 -0.43 57.26 -34.75
CA SER A 938 -0.24 57.03 -33.31
C SER A 938 -1.25 56.01 -32.73
N THR A 939 -2.38 55.81 -33.42
CA THR A 939 -3.42 54.82 -33.10
C THR A 939 -3.13 53.41 -33.61
N THR A 940 -2.04 53.18 -34.35
CA THR A 940 -1.65 51.85 -34.81
C THR A 940 -1.36 50.94 -33.62
N LEU A 941 -1.90 49.72 -33.61
CA LEU A 941 -1.70 48.74 -32.54
C LEU A 941 -0.25 48.21 -32.54
N VAL A 942 0.31 48.06 -31.34
CA VAL A 942 1.57 47.36 -31.12
C VAL A 942 1.28 45.86 -31.06
N ASN A 943 1.55 45.17 -32.16
CA ASN A 943 1.16 43.78 -32.37
C ASN A 943 2.28 43.00 -33.10
N THR A 944 3.30 42.58 -32.35
CA THR A 944 4.52 41.92 -32.84
C THR A 944 4.29 40.52 -33.43
N THR A 945 5.11 40.11 -34.41
CA THR A 945 5.04 38.79 -35.07
C THR A 945 6.20 37.86 -34.69
N GLN A 946 6.05 36.54 -34.85
CA GLN A 946 7.07 35.52 -34.54
C GLN A 946 8.15 35.36 -35.63
N SER A 947 8.84 36.44 -36.03
CA SER A 947 9.86 36.34 -37.08
C SER A 947 11.30 36.31 -36.58
N LEU A 948 11.65 37.10 -35.56
CA LEU A 948 13.04 37.25 -35.08
C LEU A 948 13.13 37.01 -33.57
N ASP A 949 14.23 36.38 -33.15
CA ASP A 949 14.56 36.21 -31.73
C ASP A 949 14.85 37.57 -31.08
N ILE A 950 14.72 37.63 -29.75
CA ILE A 950 15.12 38.79 -28.97
C ILE A 950 16.62 39.00 -29.16
N THR A 951 16.99 40.23 -29.50
CA THR A 951 18.38 40.63 -29.74
C THR A 951 18.73 41.91 -28.99
N PHE A 952 19.97 41.99 -28.51
CA PHE A 952 20.50 43.17 -27.81
C PHE A 952 21.69 43.77 -28.55
N GLY A 953 21.83 45.09 -28.47
CA GLY A 953 23.01 45.84 -28.92
C GLY A 953 23.19 45.98 -30.44
N ASN A 954 22.47 45.22 -31.25
CA ASN A 954 22.31 45.49 -32.68
C ASN A 954 21.04 44.86 -33.21
N TRP A 955 20.54 45.40 -34.33
CA TRP A 955 19.39 44.85 -35.01
C TRP A 955 19.70 43.47 -35.60
N ALA A 956 18.72 42.56 -35.52
CA ALA A 956 18.89 41.17 -35.88
C ALA A 956 19.28 40.94 -37.37
N THR A 957 18.83 41.79 -38.30
CA THR A 957 19.00 41.61 -39.76
C THR A 957 19.73 42.76 -40.48
N ASP A 958 20.23 43.75 -39.76
CA ASP A 958 20.80 45.00 -40.30
C ASP A 958 22.01 45.37 -39.45
N SER A 959 23.19 45.22 -40.03
CA SER A 959 24.44 45.54 -39.36
C SER A 959 24.72 47.04 -39.28
N ALA A 960 23.89 47.90 -39.89
CA ALA A 960 24.12 49.35 -39.97
C ALA A 960 23.68 50.13 -38.72
N ARG A 961 23.15 49.46 -37.68
CA ARG A 961 22.65 50.11 -36.45
C ARG A 961 23.30 49.63 -35.15
N PRO A 962 24.64 49.45 -35.07
CA PRO A 962 25.28 48.94 -33.87
C PRO A 962 25.18 49.95 -32.72
N PHE A 963 24.94 49.43 -31.51
CA PHE A 963 25.01 50.19 -30.26
C PHE A 963 26.42 50.20 -29.68
N ARG A 964 26.77 51.31 -29.04
CA ARG A 964 28.02 51.53 -28.31
C ARG A 964 27.70 52.00 -26.89
N GLY A 965 28.01 51.17 -25.91
CA GLY A 965 27.70 51.39 -24.49
C GLY A 965 27.59 50.08 -23.72
N VAL A 966 27.05 50.12 -22.51
CA VAL A 966 26.88 48.95 -21.64
C VAL A 966 25.41 48.78 -21.29
N LEU A 967 24.92 47.53 -21.32
CA LEU A 967 23.63 47.13 -20.78
C LEU A 967 23.83 46.25 -19.54
N ASP A 968 22.93 46.37 -18.58
CA ASP A 968 22.91 45.58 -17.34
C ASP A 968 21.46 45.28 -16.91
N ASP A 969 21.24 44.17 -16.19
CA ASP A 969 19.96 43.72 -15.62
C ASP A 969 18.77 43.78 -16.59
N VAL A 970 18.81 43.01 -17.68
CA VAL A 970 17.76 43.04 -18.70
C VAL A 970 16.57 42.19 -18.26
N ARG A 971 15.39 42.82 -18.14
CA ARG A 971 14.14 42.18 -17.72
C ARG A 971 13.03 42.37 -18.73
N ILE A 972 12.29 41.30 -19.01
CA ILE A 972 11.11 41.31 -19.88
C ILE A 972 9.97 40.63 -19.14
N TYR A 973 8.89 41.39 -18.89
CA TYR A 973 7.69 40.91 -18.22
C TYR A 973 6.55 40.76 -19.22
N ARG A 974 5.75 39.69 -19.10
CA ARG A 974 4.51 39.50 -19.88
C ARG A 974 3.28 40.26 -19.34
N ARG A 975 3.54 41.29 -18.54
CA ARG A 975 2.55 42.17 -17.92
C ARG A 975 3.02 43.61 -17.89
N VAL A 976 2.10 44.53 -17.62
CA VAL A 976 2.44 45.93 -17.30
C VAL A 976 2.82 46.02 -15.83
N LEU A 977 4.04 46.48 -15.54
CA LEU A 977 4.43 46.82 -14.17
C LEU A 977 3.79 48.15 -13.74
N SER A 978 3.43 48.24 -12.47
CA SER A 978 3.00 49.48 -11.84
C SER A 978 4.17 50.47 -11.70
N ALA A 979 3.86 51.76 -11.54
CA ALA A 979 4.88 52.78 -11.34
C ALA A 979 5.73 52.54 -10.08
N SER A 980 5.15 51.97 -9.01
CA SER A 980 5.88 51.60 -7.79
C SER A 980 6.85 50.45 -8.03
N GLU A 981 6.43 49.39 -8.73
CA GLU A 981 7.32 48.27 -9.10
C GLU A 981 8.50 48.77 -9.96
N ILE A 982 8.24 49.70 -10.91
CA ILE A 982 9.30 50.28 -11.75
C ILE A 982 10.25 51.18 -10.94
N ALA A 983 9.73 51.93 -9.96
CA ALA A 983 10.54 52.76 -9.07
C ALA A 983 11.42 51.90 -8.15
N GLU A 984 10.90 50.78 -7.64
CA GLU A 984 11.67 49.81 -6.85
C GLU A 984 12.81 49.19 -7.67
N LEU A 985 12.52 48.75 -8.90
CA LEU A 985 13.56 48.25 -9.81
C LEU A 985 14.68 49.28 -10.03
N ALA A 986 14.32 50.56 -10.24
CA ALA A 986 15.28 51.63 -10.43
C ALA A 986 16.09 51.99 -9.16
N ALA A 987 15.60 51.62 -7.96
CA ALA A 987 16.26 51.89 -6.69
C ALA A 987 17.27 50.79 -6.28
N THR A 988 17.35 49.69 -7.03
CA THR A 988 18.21 48.53 -6.70
C THR A 988 19.70 48.91 -6.60
N THR A 989 20.35 48.46 -5.52
CA THR A 989 21.79 48.64 -5.26
C THR A 989 22.56 47.34 -5.50
N PRO A 990 23.85 47.40 -5.92
CA PRO A 990 24.67 46.19 -6.05
C PRO A 990 24.71 45.41 -4.74
N GLU A 991 24.57 44.10 -4.81
CA GLU A 991 24.89 43.25 -3.66
C GLU A 991 26.39 43.36 -3.37
N THR A 992 26.76 43.69 -2.14
CA THR A 992 28.17 43.75 -1.74
C THR A 992 28.82 42.37 -1.93
N ALA A 993 29.92 42.32 -2.69
CA ALA A 993 30.66 41.14 -3.14
C ALA A 993 31.22 40.18 -2.06
N ALA A 994 30.70 40.22 -0.84
CA ALA A 994 31.05 39.29 0.24
C ALA A 994 30.17 38.01 0.26
N ALA A 995 29.12 37.93 -0.55
CA ALA A 995 28.17 36.81 -0.53
C ALA A 995 28.42 35.71 -1.59
N SER A 996 29.16 35.99 -2.68
CA SER A 996 29.23 35.10 -3.85
C SER A 996 30.47 34.22 -3.97
N ALA A 997 31.32 34.12 -2.93
CA ALA A 997 32.54 33.32 -3.04
C ALA A 997 32.34 31.79 -3.03
N TRP A 998 31.13 31.26 -2.81
CA TRP A 998 30.87 29.79 -2.83
C TRP A 998 29.51 29.37 -3.41
N SER A 999 28.87 30.23 -4.22
CA SER A 999 27.65 29.87 -4.93
C SER A 999 27.91 29.75 -6.43
N PHE A 1000 28.72 28.79 -6.82
CA PHE A 1000 28.65 28.23 -8.17
C PHE A 1000 28.35 26.74 -8.06
N ARG A 1001 27.11 26.36 -8.39
CA ARG A 1001 26.80 24.99 -8.80
C ARG A 1001 27.56 24.75 -10.10
N ASN A 1002 28.55 23.88 -10.08
CA ASN A 1002 29.12 23.38 -11.33
C ASN A 1002 28.11 22.36 -11.91
N THR A 1003 27.18 22.82 -12.75
CA THR A 1003 26.34 21.96 -13.60
C THR A 1003 26.92 21.86 -15.01
N GLY A 1004 28.25 21.80 -15.13
CA GLY A 1004 28.93 21.63 -16.42
C GLY A 1004 28.42 20.38 -17.16
N ILE A 1005 27.79 20.59 -18.31
CA ILE A 1005 27.25 19.56 -19.22
C ILE A 1005 28.38 18.81 -19.98
N VAL A 1006 29.62 18.85 -19.48
CA VAL A 1006 30.70 18.01 -19.97
C VAL A 1006 31.33 17.33 -18.77
N HIS A 1007 30.94 16.08 -18.54
CA HIS A 1007 31.69 15.18 -17.67
C HIS A 1007 33.16 15.17 -18.13
N PRO A 1008 34.14 15.26 -17.22
CA PRO A 1008 35.53 14.96 -17.55
C PRO A 1008 35.57 13.58 -18.19
N SER A 1009 36.30 13.45 -19.29
CA SER A 1009 36.44 12.15 -19.95
C SER A 1009 37.13 11.18 -18.98
N GLY A 1010 36.94 9.87 -19.14
CA GLY A 1010 37.55 8.86 -18.26
C GLY A 1010 39.08 9.03 -18.04
N ALA A 1011 39.77 9.76 -18.92
CA ALA A 1011 41.19 10.05 -18.83
C ALA A 1011 41.56 11.17 -17.83
N ASP A 1012 40.66 12.12 -17.53
CA ASP A 1012 40.96 13.30 -16.71
C ASP A 1012 40.85 13.01 -15.20
N TRP A 1013 40.15 11.95 -14.81
CA TRP A 1013 39.88 11.58 -13.42
C TRP A 1013 41.11 11.10 -12.63
N LEU A 1014 42.16 10.68 -13.34
CA LEU A 1014 43.40 10.18 -12.75
C LEU A 1014 44.55 11.21 -12.79
N ALA A 1015 44.32 12.39 -13.36
CA ALA A 1015 45.30 13.46 -13.40
C ALA A 1015 45.36 14.19 -12.05
N ASP A 1016 46.58 14.35 -11.53
CA ASP A 1016 46.94 15.27 -10.46
C ASP A 1016 47.44 16.55 -11.15
N SER A 1017 46.50 17.41 -11.49
CA SER A 1017 46.76 18.53 -12.42
C SER A 1017 47.53 19.68 -11.77
N ASP A 1018 47.51 19.77 -10.43
CA ASP A 1018 48.21 20.79 -9.65
C ASP A 1018 49.39 20.25 -8.81
N GLY A 1019 49.62 18.93 -8.83
CA GLY A 1019 50.82 18.26 -8.35
C GLY A 1019 50.85 18.09 -6.83
N ASP A 1020 49.69 18.10 -6.18
CA ASP A 1020 49.54 18.05 -4.74
C ASP A 1020 49.49 16.61 -4.18
N GLY A 1021 49.51 15.61 -5.07
CA GLY A 1021 49.49 14.19 -4.77
C GLY A 1021 48.09 13.57 -4.78
N PHE A 1022 47.04 14.34 -5.08
CA PHE A 1022 45.67 13.86 -5.20
C PHE A 1022 45.18 13.94 -6.65
N SER A 1023 44.45 12.91 -7.09
CA SER A 1023 43.84 12.95 -8.42
C SER A 1023 42.59 13.82 -8.41
N THR A 1024 42.24 14.38 -9.56
CA THR A 1024 41.05 15.23 -9.75
C THR A 1024 39.77 14.54 -9.24
N VAL A 1025 39.66 13.20 -9.30
CA VAL A 1025 38.52 12.45 -8.71
C VAL A 1025 38.51 12.47 -7.19
N LEU A 1026 39.69 12.41 -6.56
CA LEU A 1026 39.81 12.41 -5.10
C LEU A 1026 39.53 13.80 -4.54
N GLU A 1027 40.06 14.84 -5.17
CA GLU A 1027 39.77 16.23 -4.79
C GLU A 1027 38.29 16.55 -4.91
N TYR A 1028 37.65 16.10 -6.01
CA TYR A 1028 36.22 16.23 -6.23
C TYR A 1028 35.39 15.47 -5.19
N ALA A 1029 35.79 14.24 -4.84
CA ALA A 1029 35.11 13.41 -3.84
C ALA A 1029 35.27 13.94 -2.40
N LEU A 1030 36.31 14.74 -2.14
CA LEU A 1030 36.64 15.29 -0.82
C LEU A 1030 36.18 16.74 -0.64
N GLY A 1031 35.47 17.31 -1.62
CA GLY A 1031 34.95 18.69 -1.58
C GLY A 1031 36.02 19.77 -1.77
N GLY A 1032 37.19 19.41 -2.30
CA GLY A 1032 38.24 20.34 -2.70
C GLY A 1032 37.94 20.99 -4.05
N HIS A 1033 38.47 22.20 -4.26
CA HIS A 1033 38.49 22.82 -5.58
C HIS A 1033 39.81 22.43 -6.26
N PRO A 1034 39.81 21.75 -7.42
CA PRO A 1034 41.01 21.24 -8.13
C PRO A 1034 41.84 22.37 -8.78
N GLY A 1035 41.98 23.49 -8.09
CA GLY A 1035 42.63 24.72 -8.55
C GLY A 1035 42.91 25.72 -7.41
N VAL A 1036 42.68 25.33 -6.16
CA VAL A 1036 43.03 26.15 -4.99
C VAL A 1036 44.31 25.58 -4.36
N ALA A 1037 45.45 26.12 -4.79
CA ALA A 1037 46.79 25.73 -4.32
C ALA A 1037 47.14 26.21 -2.89
N SER A 1038 46.15 26.37 -1.99
CA SER A 1038 46.38 26.85 -0.63
C SER A 1038 46.48 25.68 0.36
N PRO A 1039 47.69 25.27 0.78
CA PRO A 1039 47.88 24.17 1.72
C PRO A 1039 47.29 24.43 3.12
N ALA A 1040 46.85 25.66 3.41
CA ALA A 1040 46.20 26.01 4.67
C ALA A 1040 44.74 25.53 4.77
N ILE A 1041 44.10 25.16 3.65
CA ILE A 1041 42.69 24.73 3.64
C ILE A 1041 42.43 23.39 2.95
N ALA A 1042 43.48 22.73 2.46
CA ALA A 1042 43.39 21.40 1.87
C ALA A 1042 43.04 20.34 2.94
N PRO A 1043 42.32 19.27 2.58
CA PRO A 1043 42.15 18.12 3.45
C PRO A 1043 43.51 17.49 3.78
N VAL A 1044 43.73 17.10 5.04
CA VAL A 1044 44.98 16.51 5.51
C VAL A 1044 44.69 15.19 6.21
N PHE A 1045 45.35 14.12 5.75
CA PHE A 1045 45.40 12.86 6.49
C PHE A 1045 46.65 12.83 7.36
N ASP A 1046 46.48 12.66 8.68
CA ASP A 1046 47.57 12.38 9.60
C ASP A 1046 47.69 10.86 9.80
N PRO A 1047 48.68 10.20 9.17
CA PRO A 1047 48.85 8.76 9.25
C PRO A 1047 49.27 8.29 10.66
N THR A 1048 49.81 9.19 11.50
CA THR A 1048 50.30 8.87 12.85
C THR A 1048 49.15 8.71 13.84
N SER A 1049 48.11 9.52 13.68
CA SER A 1049 46.89 9.48 14.48
C SER A 1049 45.72 8.81 13.76
N SER A 1050 45.94 8.29 12.54
CA SER A 1050 44.89 7.77 11.65
C SER A 1050 43.69 8.71 11.53
N THR A 1051 43.95 10.02 11.51
CA THR A 1051 42.90 11.04 11.57
C THR A 1051 42.87 11.84 10.28
N PHE A 1052 41.69 11.91 9.66
CA PHE A 1052 41.44 12.73 8.49
C PHE A 1052 40.89 14.10 8.92
N SER A 1053 41.44 15.19 8.40
CA SER A 1053 41.03 16.56 8.74
C SER A 1053 40.64 17.35 7.50
N PHE A 1054 39.55 18.11 7.56
CA PHE A 1054 39.13 19.02 6.50
C PHE A 1054 38.38 20.22 7.08
N ASN A 1055 38.17 21.25 6.26
CA ASN A 1055 37.58 22.51 6.72
C ASN A 1055 36.14 22.66 6.22
N ARG A 1056 35.24 23.15 7.09
CA ARG A 1056 33.84 23.49 6.77
C ARG A 1056 33.50 24.91 7.22
N ARG A 1057 32.48 25.55 6.64
CA ARG A 1057 31.98 26.83 7.17
C ARG A 1057 31.17 26.63 8.47
N ARG A 1058 31.33 27.56 9.43
CA ARG A 1058 30.58 27.54 10.71
C ARG A 1058 29.09 27.91 10.55
N SER A 1059 28.69 28.48 9.41
CA SER A 1059 27.32 28.88 9.10
C SER A 1059 26.85 28.29 7.77
N GLY A 1060 25.72 27.58 7.77
CA GLY A 1060 24.97 27.21 6.56
C GLY A 1060 24.79 25.72 6.26
N ILE A 1061 25.43 24.80 6.99
CA ILE A 1061 25.26 23.34 6.82
C ILE A 1061 25.30 22.67 8.20
N SER A 1062 24.27 21.89 8.54
CA SER A 1062 24.16 21.19 9.84
C SER A 1062 25.12 19.99 9.91
N ALA A 1063 25.60 19.63 11.10
CA ALA A 1063 26.37 18.40 11.32
C ALA A 1063 25.63 17.13 10.84
N SER A 1064 24.28 17.17 10.80
CA SER A 1064 23.41 16.07 10.34
C SER A 1064 23.41 15.83 8.83
N GLN A 1065 24.04 16.69 8.02
CA GLN A 1065 24.10 16.54 6.56
C GLN A 1065 25.30 15.72 6.06
N TYR A 1066 26.19 15.33 6.96
CA TYR A 1066 27.36 14.49 6.68
C TYR A 1066 27.25 13.17 7.44
N ALA A 1067 27.25 12.05 6.72
CA ALA A 1067 27.43 10.74 7.31
C ALA A 1067 28.85 10.26 7.00
N PRO A 1068 29.76 10.22 7.99
CA PRO A 1068 31.06 9.62 7.80
C PRO A 1068 30.89 8.10 7.66
N GLU A 1069 31.42 7.55 6.58
CA GLU A 1069 31.41 6.12 6.33
C GLU A 1069 32.84 5.63 6.12
N TYR A 1070 33.13 4.41 6.56
CA TYR A 1070 34.42 3.76 6.35
C TYR A 1070 34.25 2.45 5.57
N SER A 1071 35.29 2.05 4.85
CA SER A 1071 35.36 0.78 4.16
C SER A 1071 36.74 0.18 4.36
N THR A 1072 36.80 -1.15 4.50
CA THR A 1072 38.06 -1.90 4.52
C THR A 1072 38.46 -2.38 3.11
N ASP A 1073 37.57 -2.24 2.12
CA ASP A 1073 37.82 -2.63 0.73
C ASP A 1073 37.00 -1.78 -0.25
N LEU A 1074 37.67 -0.91 -1.01
CA LEU A 1074 37.05 -0.07 -2.03
C LEU A 1074 36.43 -0.88 -3.19
N ALA A 1075 36.89 -2.11 -3.44
CA ALA A 1075 36.43 -2.92 -4.57
C ALA A 1075 35.04 -3.51 -4.34
N GLU A 1076 34.65 -3.77 -3.10
CA GLU A 1076 33.34 -4.36 -2.76
C GLU A 1076 32.24 -3.30 -2.60
N GLY A 1077 32.59 -2.00 -2.49
CA GLY A 1077 31.62 -0.91 -2.38
C GLY A 1077 30.82 -0.90 -1.08
N THR A 1078 31.20 -1.71 -0.09
CA THR A 1078 30.56 -1.79 1.24
C THR A 1078 31.12 -0.68 2.14
N TRP A 1079 30.26 0.25 2.54
CA TRP A 1079 30.59 1.39 3.40
C TRP A 1079 29.78 1.28 4.70
N LEU A 1080 30.47 1.25 5.84
CA LEU A 1080 29.89 1.14 7.17
C LEU A 1080 29.87 2.52 7.85
N PRO A 1081 28.84 2.85 8.65
CA PRO A 1081 28.83 4.11 9.40
C PRO A 1081 30.00 4.16 10.38
N LEU A 1082 30.70 5.29 10.44
CA LEU A 1082 31.63 5.57 11.53
C LEU A 1082 30.83 5.85 12.80
N THR A 1083 31.04 5.04 13.84
CA THR A 1083 30.34 5.16 15.14
C THR A 1083 30.95 6.20 16.07
N THR A 1084 32.10 6.77 15.71
CA THR A 1084 32.80 7.79 16.48
C THR A 1084 32.45 9.17 15.94
N GLU A 1085 31.90 10.03 16.81
CA GLU A 1085 31.53 11.40 16.45
C GLU A 1085 32.76 12.23 16.02
N PRO A 1086 32.66 13.05 14.95
CA PRO A 1086 33.75 13.89 14.49
C PRO A 1086 34.08 14.99 15.51
N VAL A 1087 35.37 15.28 15.70
CA VAL A 1087 35.81 16.39 16.53
C VAL A 1087 35.85 17.67 15.69
N VAL A 1088 35.00 18.63 16.03
CA VAL A 1088 34.93 19.91 15.34
C VAL A 1088 35.58 21.00 16.18
N THR A 1089 36.50 21.75 15.60
CA THR A 1089 37.19 22.87 16.26
C THR A 1089 37.24 24.08 15.34
N ALA A 1090 37.26 25.29 15.89
CA ALA A 1090 37.43 26.51 15.09
C ALA A 1090 38.74 26.46 14.29
N HIS A 1091 38.70 26.85 13.01
CA HIS A 1091 39.91 26.95 12.20
C HIS A 1091 40.78 28.11 12.70
N ALA A 1092 42.02 27.81 13.08
CA ALA A 1092 42.89 28.76 13.77
C ALA A 1092 43.27 29.98 12.92
N ALA A 1093 43.27 29.85 11.59
CA ALA A 1093 43.64 30.92 10.65
C ALA A 1093 42.44 31.56 9.93
N ASP A 1094 41.23 30.99 10.05
CA ASP A 1094 40.04 31.51 9.37
C ASP A 1094 38.80 31.38 10.28
N PRO A 1095 38.30 32.49 10.86
CA PRO A 1095 37.20 32.46 11.81
C PRO A 1095 35.85 32.08 11.20
N ALA A 1096 35.73 32.04 9.86
CA ALA A 1096 34.53 31.58 9.16
C ALA A 1096 34.47 30.04 9.02
N LEU A 1097 35.56 29.34 9.36
CA LEU A 1097 35.69 27.90 9.21
C LEU A 1097 35.84 27.17 10.55
N ASP A 1098 35.44 25.90 10.53
CA ASP A 1098 35.79 24.88 11.51
C ASP A 1098 36.64 23.80 10.84
N VAL A 1099 37.67 23.30 11.53
CA VAL A 1099 38.36 22.05 11.22
C VAL A 1099 37.54 20.90 11.78
N VAL A 1100 37.15 19.98 10.93
CA VAL A 1100 36.54 18.70 11.30
C VAL A 1100 37.62 17.63 11.25
N LYS A 1101 37.79 16.91 12.36
CA LYS A 1101 38.73 15.79 12.50
C LYS A 1101 37.97 14.48 12.70
N LEU A 1102 38.27 13.51 11.84
CA LEU A 1102 37.66 12.19 11.84
C LEU A 1102 38.71 11.12 12.14
N PRO A 1103 38.67 10.51 13.33
CA PRO A 1103 39.51 9.36 13.63
C PRO A 1103 39.01 8.13 12.86
N LEU A 1104 39.88 7.51 12.07
CA LEU A 1104 39.56 6.31 11.30
C LEU A 1104 39.78 5.07 12.17
N PRO A 1105 38.93 4.03 12.08
CA PRO A 1105 39.12 2.81 12.85
C PRO A 1105 40.39 2.11 12.36
N THR A 1106 41.35 1.88 13.25
CA THR A 1106 42.52 1.07 12.94
C THR A 1106 42.10 -0.41 12.94
N THR A 1107 41.91 -1.01 11.77
CA THR A 1107 41.77 -2.48 11.67
C THR A 1107 43.15 -3.15 11.54
N GLU A 1108 43.26 -4.40 11.98
CA GLU A 1108 44.49 -5.22 12.06
C GLU A 1108 45.26 -5.43 10.73
N GLN A 1109 44.82 -4.85 9.61
CA GLN A 1109 45.46 -5.01 8.29
C GLN A 1109 45.83 -3.71 7.56
N GLY A 1110 45.80 -2.55 8.23
CA GLY A 1110 46.52 -1.36 7.76
C GLY A 1110 46.05 -0.73 6.43
N LYS A 1111 44.85 -1.06 5.94
CA LYS A 1111 44.20 -0.35 4.82
C LYS A 1111 42.74 -0.09 5.17
N GLY A 1112 42.45 1.15 5.56
CA GLY A 1112 41.09 1.65 5.76
C GLY A 1112 40.88 2.85 4.85
N PHE A 1113 39.72 2.89 4.20
CA PHE A 1113 39.26 4.01 3.37
C PHE A 1113 38.11 4.70 4.10
N ALA A 1114 38.02 6.01 3.99
CA ALA A 1114 36.95 6.78 4.59
C ALA A 1114 36.39 7.78 3.57
N ARG A 1115 35.08 8.02 3.64
CA ARG A 1115 34.41 9.04 2.85
C ARG A 1115 33.38 9.76 3.70
N LEU A 1116 33.02 10.96 3.26
CA LEU A 1116 31.88 11.69 3.79
C LEU A 1116 30.77 11.64 2.77
N ARG A 1117 29.68 10.98 3.13
CA ARG A 1117 28.48 10.98 2.31
C ARG A 1117 27.65 12.21 2.67
N PHE A 1118 27.49 13.11 1.72
CA PHE A 1118 26.45 14.12 1.80
C PHE A 1118 25.10 13.42 1.75
N ARG A 1119 24.26 13.62 2.77
CA ARG A 1119 22.84 13.26 2.66
C ARG A 1119 22.18 14.27 1.73
N LEU A 1120 22.20 14.00 0.43
CA LEU A 1120 21.32 14.66 -0.51
C LEU A 1120 19.96 13.98 -0.39
N THR A 1121 18.97 14.67 0.19
CA THR A 1121 17.58 14.44 -0.19
C THR A 1121 17.48 14.74 -1.68
N ALA A 1122 17.07 13.74 -2.45
CA ALA A 1122 16.91 13.76 -3.90
C ALA A 1122 15.90 14.85 -4.34
N PRO A 1123 15.86 15.25 -5.63
CA PRO A 1123 16.08 14.41 -6.81
C PRO A 1123 17.54 14.27 -7.25
#